data_AF-A0A3M5RTS5-F1
#
_entry.id   AF-A0A3M5RTS5-F1
#
_cell.length_a   1.000
_cell.length_b   1.000
_cell.length_c   1.000
_cell.angle_alpha   90.00
_cell.angle_beta   90.00
_cell.angle_gamma   90.00
#
_symmetry.space_group_name_H-M   'P 1'
#
loop_
_entity.id
_entity.type
_entity.pdbx_description
1 polymer ?
#
loop_
_entity_poly.entity_id
_entity_poly.type
_entity_poly.pdbx_seq_one_letter_code
_entity_poly.pdbx_strand_id
1 'polypeptide(L)'
;MTSLIQEEVMSSQPPATPKTDQQLLRERARQFVLDYPDLHDLAYNAATRIMLQHTQKVFNPDKVYWHRFSSASSSPRTFTGWQHAGKPVQSMTLIELLMKHFSAHDQEASDELSLYGGFYTDGPDHEFFDERNEVPMLPQDVLKDMWTLDFSGLYTRRMERFWSLHSENFCTLAKARYLVAASHCLRKGQLSADDFKRVTCVVIADPLQTPTLKALQGPLPATPGVTVHTLDIDGIKAHDMLRIVTAAGREIIYWPDAEQPFMAFDSERAVYRWLKARFMDEHTDKAITRQFLRGEASRTKDGAQFFRAVSQLLAHDWRADVRLVNLAQAPIAGDPFAYLRDVARQGMTADARELLTSNADLRKQMWIGYLGAFMQAFGGLAPLGWPFALTLVGASLANTGLNIDQAVNGKTAAQRKAGVLGAIINIIYLLFNLPLLMSIRAVPQPVPVAAAGGLPISSEVLEGSSAPAHPLDNMEGNLLLDSLTPSAAEGRFRGIYTLVNGETWIKLEHLPYRVMFNEQQQCWFIVNPDNPFAFAGSKPVRLSTDGEWALLDSPGLQGGAPMDVPAPSSSASAATGKPYMTVRSAFWDRYLQTDLFNEQHYAEVALARQKDVMMIWEPGPEEAPVSDSSPDGDEVYKDPWHGKHRVFKLGEDDYYGRNIMLYTQDDAEFNQFLRTGEGKRANQVQLIERLADDIQVVGYNNDVELYRGGSGDRGTSGAVFRSGQIKVGDVLVNADVTSFSENPYVVSAFASSRAGAPINATIGPVTFDDTSVVFVLPKGRYLRATPIAPFSASPEEAESIFLPGCYFQIDSIEEVSGEFYRIMKIQLQEVDRPVQGRALYDMRTGEPFTREQYALKLGADAKGLVDRFFPQKPLTDLFSPH
;
A
#
# COMPACT_ATOMS: atom_id res chain seq x y z
N MET A 1 -19.70 56.73 -25.67
CA MET A 1 -20.31 55.81 -26.65
C MET A 1 -19.18 55.00 -27.28
N THR A 2 -18.60 54.04 -26.56
CA THR A 2 -18.92 52.59 -26.60
C THR A 2 -18.92 52.01 -28.02
N SER A 3 -17.88 51.25 -28.34
CA SER A 3 -18.05 49.94 -28.97
C SER A 3 -16.88 49.07 -28.54
N LEU A 4 -17.21 48.03 -27.78
CA LEU A 4 -16.31 47.01 -27.25
C LEU A 4 -15.71 46.19 -28.40
N ILE A 5 -14.40 45.95 -28.35
CA ILE A 5 -13.75 44.82 -28.99
C ILE A 5 -13.76 43.72 -27.93
N GLN A 6 -14.59 42.73 -28.14
CA GLN A 6 -14.69 41.54 -27.32
C GLN A 6 -13.59 40.58 -27.81
N GLU A 7 -12.44 40.57 -27.11
CA GLU A 7 -11.46 39.51 -27.26
C GLU A 7 -12.10 38.21 -26.73
N GLU A 8 -12.39 37.29 -27.65
CA GLU A 8 -12.67 35.90 -27.32
C GLU A 8 -11.39 35.30 -26.72
N VAL A 9 -11.27 35.37 -25.40
CA VAL A 9 -10.42 34.46 -24.64
C VAL A 9 -11.03 33.07 -24.82
N MET A 10 -10.53 32.34 -25.82
CA MET A 10 -10.75 30.90 -25.93
C MET A 10 -10.16 30.26 -24.68
N SER A 11 -11.02 30.03 -23.68
CA SER A 11 -10.79 29.08 -22.60
C SER A 11 -10.68 27.69 -23.21
N SER A 12 -9.51 27.37 -23.76
CA SER A 12 -9.12 25.99 -24.00
C SER A 12 -8.91 25.36 -22.64
N GLN A 13 -9.96 24.75 -22.09
CA GLN A 13 -9.77 23.73 -21.05
C GLN A 13 -8.67 22.78 -21.56
N PRO A 14 -7.59 22.55 -20.81
CA PRO A 14 -6.60 21.56 -21.21
C PRO A 14 -7.33 20.23 -21.42
N PRO A 15 -7.00 19.48 -22.50
CA PRO A 15 -7.63 18.20 -22.75
C PRO A 15 -7.46 17.33 -21.50
N ALA A 16 -8.57 16.81 -20.96
CA ALA A 16 -8.57 15.97 -19.78
C ALA A 16 -7.54 14.85 -19.95
N THR A 17 -6.52 14.86 -19.11
CA THR A 17 -5.45 13.86 -19.10
C THR A 17 -6.10 12.48 -18.96
N PRO A 18 -5.80 11.51 -19.85
CA PRO A 18 -6.40 10.20 -19.75
C PRO A 18 -6.02 9.57 -18.40
N LYS A 19 -7.02 9.13 -17.64
CA LYS A 19 -6.81 8.48 -16.34
C LYS A 19 -5.88 7.27 -16.50
N THR A 20 -4.90 7.17 -15.62
CA THR A 20 -4.00 6.01 -15.54
C THR A 20 -4.74 4.75 -15.09
N ASP A 21 -4.21 3.57 -15.41
CA ASP A 21 -4.77 2.29 -14.96
C ASP A 21 -4.90 2.21 -13.43
N GLN A 22 -3.95 2.81 -12.70
CA GLN A 22 -3.99 2.90 -11.24
C GLN A 22 -5.16 3.77 -10.75
N GLN A 23 -5.38 4.93 -11.35
CA GLN A 23 -6.52 5.80 -11.01
C GLN A 23 -7.86 5.11 -11.31
N LEU A 24 -7.97 4.45 -12.47
CA LEU A 24 -9.17 3.70 -12.85
C LEU A 24 -9.46 2.55 -11.87
N LEU A 25 -8.45 1.80 -11.45
CA LEU A 25 -8.64 0.70 -10.50
C LEU A 25 -8.98 1.22 -9.08
N ARG A 26 -8.39 2.34 -8.64
CA ARG A 26 -8.74 3.01 -7.38
C ARG A 26 -10.20 3.47 -7.37
N GLU A 27 -10.68 4.08 -8.45
CA GLU A 27 -12.09 4.50 -8.59
C GLU A 27 -13.05 3.31 -8.51
N ARG A 28 -12.72 2.20 -9.19
CA ARG A 28 -13.50 0.95 -9.11
C ARG A 28 -13.50 0.34 -7.71
N ALA A 29 -12.38 0.37 -7.00
CA ALA A 29 -12.29 -0.09 -5.62
C ALA A 29 -13.16 0.75 -4.68
N ARG A 30 -13.14 2.08 -4.84
CA ARG A 30 -14.02 2.98 -4.08
C ARG A 30 -15.48 2.64 -4.30
N GLN A 31 -15.91 2.54 -5.56
CA GLN A 31 -17.29 2.16 -5.87
C GLN A 31 -17.64 0.78 -5.33
N PHE A 32 -16.74 -0.20 -5.45
CA PHE A 32 -16.92 -1.54 -4.90
C PHE A 32 -17.19 -1.55 -3.39
N VAL A 33 -16.42 -0.79 -2.60
CA VAL A 33 -16.60 -0.70 -1.13
C VAL A 33 -17.86 0.09 -0.77
N LEU A 34 -18.14 1.19 -1.48
CA LEU A 34 -19.32 2.02 -1.23
C LEU A 34 -20.64 1.27 -1.53
N ASP A 35 -20.67 0.52 -2.63
CA ASP A 35 -21.84 -0.27 -3.02
C ASP A 35 -21.97 -1.60 -2.28
N TYR A 36 -20.99 -1.93 -1.43
CA TYR A 36 -20.99 -3.18 -0.66
C TYR A 36 -22.29 -3.32 0.16
N PRO A 37 -23.01 -4.46 0.08
CA PRO A 37 -24.23 -4.71 0.86
C PRO A 37 -23.89 -5.00 2.32
N ASP A 38 -23.51 -3.96 3.05
CA ASP A 38 -23.33 -4.03 4.49
C ASP A 38 -24.69 -4.20 5.17
N LEU A 39 -24.85 -5.33 5.86
CA LEU A 39 -26.10 -5.71 6.49
C LEU A 39 -26.46 -4.80 7.66
N HIS A 40 -25.45 -4.45 8.46
CA HIS A 40 -25.60 -3.60 9.62
C HIS A 40 -26.02 -2.19 9.20
N ASP A 41 -25.37 -1.61 8.20
CA ASP A 41 -25.71 -0.27 7.71
C ASP A 41 -27.12 -0.22 7.12
N LEU A 42 -27.53 -1.28 6.40
CA LEU A 42 -28.90 -1.34 5.88
C LEU A 42 -29.92 -1.39 7.04
N ALA A 43 -29.63 -2.18 8.08
CA ALA A 43 -30.48 -2.31 9.25
C ALA A 43 -30.54 -1.00 10.06
N TYR A 44 -29.39 -0.36 10.28
CA TYR A 44 -29.28 0.92 10.96
C TYR A 44 -30.11 2.00 10.25
N ASN A 45 -30.02 2.09 8.92
CA ASN A 45 -30.78 3.06 8.12
C ASN A 45 -32.29 2.79 8.17
N ALA A 46 -32.70 1.52 8.10
CA ALA A 46 -34.09 1.14 8.22
C ALA A 46 -34.66 1.46 9.61
N ALA A 47 -33.94 1.10 10.67
CA ALA A 47 -34.30 1.40 12.06
C ALA A 47 -34.39 2.91 12.31
N THR A 48 -33.45 3.69 11.78
CA THR A 48 -33.46 5.17 11.86
C THR A 48 -34.72 5.75 11.21
N ARG A 49 -35.13 5.23 10.04
CA ARG A 49 -36.37 5.69 9.38
C ARG A 49 -37.62 5.35 10.19
N ILE A 50 -37.70 4.15 10.76
CA ILE A 50 -38.82 3.75 11.63
C ILE A 50 -38.90 4.68 12.84
N MET A 51 -37.78 4.93 13.52
CA MET A 51 -37.75 5.84 14.67
C MET A 51 -38.13 7.27 14.30
N LEU A 52 -37.62 7.80 13.18
CA LEU A 52 -37.97 9.15 12.72
C LEU A 52 -39.46 9.25 12.38
N GLN A 53 -40.02 8.25 11.72
CA GLN A 53 -41.44 8.19 11.35
C GLN A 53 -42.34 8.32 12.58
N HIS A 54 -42.04 7.59 13.65
CA HIS A 54 -42.88 7.56 14.86
C HIS A 54 -42.58 8.66 15.86
N THR A 55 -41.30 8.94 16.10
CA THR A 55 -40.88 9.80 17.22
C THR A 55 -40.65 11.25 16.81
N GLN A 56 -40.43 11.51 15.51
CA GLN A 56 -39.96 12.79 14.98
C GLN A 56 -38.65 13.29 15.64
N LYS A 57 -37.88 12.36 16.24
CA LYS A 57 -36.61 12.61 16.93
C LYS A 57 -35.53 11.67 16.40
N VAL A 58 -34.29 12.12 16.43
CA VAL A 58 -33.13 11.31 16.07
C VAL A 58 -32.67 10.54 17.30
N PHE A 59 -32.75 9.21 17.23
CA PHE A 59 -32.19 8.28 18.21
C PHE A 59 -31.06 7.47 17.58
N ASN A 60 -30.15 6.93 18.39
CA ASN A 60 -29.18 5.96 17.93
C ASN A 60 -29.80 4.55 17.99
N PRO A 61 -30.04 3.86 16.84
CA PRO A 61 -30.61 2.51 16.80
C PRO A 61 -29.85 1.46 17.62
N ASP A 62 -28.53 1.60 17.77
CA ASP A 62 -27.69 0.70 18.57
C ASP A 62 -27.94 0.83 20.08
N LYS A 63 -28.59 1.92 20.49
CA LYS A 63 -28.90 2.25 21.88
C LYS A 63 -30.40 2.32 22.14
N VAL A 64 -31.21 1.85 21.21
CA VAL A 64 -32.66 1.70 21.41
C VAL A 64 -32.95 0.22 21.49
N TYR A 65 -33.52 -0.20 22.60
CA TYR A 65 -33.80 -1.59 22.91
C TYR A 65 -35.30 -1.83 22.90
N TRP A 66 -35.71 -2.94 22.31
CA TRP A 66 -36.99 -3.56 22.61
C TRP A 66 -36.81 -4.56 23.74
N HIS A 67 -37.54 -4.33 24.83
CA HIS A 67 -37.55 -5.22 25.99
C HIS A 67 -38.91 -5.89 26.12
N ARG A 68 -38.89 -7.16 26.54
CA ARG A 68 -40.07 -7.94 26.92
C ARG A 68 -40.00 -8.32 28.39
N PHE A 69 -41.12 -8.22 29.09
CA PHE A 69 -41.26 -8.49 30.51
C PHE A 69 -42.33 -9.54 30.77
N SER A 70 -42.26 -10.22 31.91
CA SER A 70 -43.28 -11.16 32.38
C SER A 70 -44.43 -10.49 33.15
N SER A 71 -44.30 -9.20 33.46
CA SER A 71 -45.27 -8.43 34.24
C SER A 71 -45.30 -6.97 33.80
N ALA A 72 -46.45 -6.33 33.99
CA ALA A 72 -46.67 -4.94 33.63
C ALA A 72 -47.48 -4.23 34.73
N SER A 73 -47.23 -2.93 34.93
CA SER A 73 -48.05 -2.06 35.78
C SER A 73 -48.60 -0.92 34.93
N SER A 74 -49.88 -0.61 35.05
CA SER A 74 -50.47 0.49 34.28
C SER A 74 -49.90 1.83 34.73
N SER A 75 -49.53 2.67 33.77
CA SER A 75 -49.08 4.05 34.01
C SER A 75 -49.67 4.98 32.95
N PRO A 76 -50.41 6.04 33.33
CA PRO A 76 -50.93 7.01 32.38
C PRO A 76 -49.85 7.97 31.87
N ARG A 77 -48.61 7.89 32.38
CA ARG A 77 -47.49 8.77 31.99
C ARG A 77 -46.64 8.19 30.86
N THR A 78 -46.66 6.88 30.69
CA THR A 78 -45.89 6.16 29.66
C THR A 78 -46.64 6.11 28.34
N PHE A 79 -45.91 6.12 27.23
CA PHE A 79 -46.43 6.09 25.86
C PHE A 79 -47.26 4.83 25.55
N THR A 80 -46.83 3.67 26.04
CA THR A 80 -47.57 2.39 25.86
C THR A 80 -48.75 2.24 26.82
N GLY A 81 -48.84 3.08 27.86
CA GLY A 81 -49.76 2.92 29.00
C GLY A 81 -49.28 1.94 30.08
N TRP A 82 -48.06 1.40 29.95
CA TRP A 82 -47.48 0.40 30.86
C TRP A 82 -46.04 0.76 31.24
N GLN A 83 -45.69 0.48 32.50
CA GLN A 83 -44.33 0.52 33.02
C GLN A 83 -43.91 -0.85 33.53
N HIS A 84 -42.59 -1.10 33.54
CA HIS A 84 -42.01 -2.38 33.94
C HIS A 84 -40.87 -2.19 34.95
N ALA A 85 -40.58 -3.26 35.69
CA ALA A 85 -39.49 -3.29 36.66
C ALA A 85 -38.80 -4.66 36.62
N GLY A 86 -37.49 -4.65 36.92
CA GLY A 86 -36.64 -5.83 36.90
C GLY A 86 -36.12 -6.18 35.52
N LYS A 87 -35.37 -7.28 35.46
CA LYS A 87 -34.67 -7.70 34.25
C LYS A 87 -35.64 -8.18 33.15
N PRO A 88 -35.53 -7.68 31.90
CA PRO A 88 -36.31 -8.19 30.78
C PRO A 88 -36.11 -9.69 30.56
N VAL A 89 -37.18 -10.39 30.18
CA VAL A 89 -37.17 -11.80 29.74
C VAL A 89 -36.50 -11.93 28.37
N GLN A 90 -36.67 -10.92 27.53
CA GLN A 90 -36.00 -10.79 26.24
C GLN A 90 -35.61 -9.34 26.04
N SER A 91 -34.41 -9.12 25.49
CA SER A 91 -33.88 -7.80 25.17
C SER A 91 -33.15 -7.89 23.85
N MET A 92 -33.45 -6.98 22.94
CA MET A 92 -32.83 -6.84 21.63
C MET A 92 -32.69 -5.37 21.30
N THR A 93 -31.61 -4.97 20.63
CA THR A 93 -31.58 -3.64 20.00
C THR A 93 -32.61 -3.59 18.87
N LEU A 94 -33.00 -2.38 18.44
CA LEU A 94 -33.91 -2.22 17.31
C LEU A 94 -33.33 -2.84 16.02
N ILE A 95 -32.00 -2.82 15.86
CA ILE A 95 -31.31 -3.49 14.75
C ILE A 95 -31.47 -5.01 14.82
N GLU A 96 -31.23 -5.60 15.99
CA GLU A 96 -31.38 -7.04 16.19
C GLU A 96 -32.83 -7.49 15.98
N LEU A 97 -33.79 -6.70 16.47
CA LEU A 97 -35.21 -6.92 16.24
C LEU A 97 -35.54 -6.86 14.75
N LEU A 98 -34.99 -5.90 14.00
CA LEU A 98 -35.19 -5.80 12.54
C LEU A 98 -34.71 -7.05 11.79
N MET A 99 -33.59 -7.62 12.21
CA MET A 99 -33.01 -8.82 11.58
C MET A 99 -33.77 -10.10 11.91
N LYS A 100 -34.24 -10.23 13.15
CA LYS A 100 -34.91 -11.45 13.65
C LYS A 100 -36.44 -11.43 13.52
N HIS A 101 -37.02 -10.25 13.34
CA HIS A 101 -38.46 -9.99 13.50
C HIS A 101 -39.00 -10.32 14.90
N PHE A 102 -40.22 -9.86 15.17
CA PHE A 102 -41.01 -10.36 16.29
C PHE A 102 -41.36 -11.84 16.10
N SER A 103 -41.54 -12.58 17.19
CA SER A 103 -41.84 -14.02 17.09
C SER A 103 -43.20 -14.26 16.43
N ALA A 104 -43.43 -15.48 15.92
CA ALA A 104 -44.71 -15.83 15.30
C ALA A 104 -45.91 -15.59 16.25
N HIS A 105 -45.74 -15.87 17.54
CA HIS A 105 -46.76 -15.63 18.55
C HIS A 105 -47.10 -14.14 18.70
N ASP A 106 -46.08 -13.27 18.69
CA ASP A 106 -46.23 -11.82 18.83
C ASP A 106 -47.00 -11.16 17.69
N GLN A 107 -46.97 -11.82 16.53
CA GLN A 107 -47.69 -11.36 15.35
C GLN A 107 -49.17 -11.72 15.42
N GLU A 108 -49.49 -12.84 16.08
CA GLU A 108 -50.87 -13.26 16.34
C GLU A 108 -51.48 -12.45 17.51
N ALA A 109 -50.70 -12.20 18.55
CA ALA A 109 -51.07 -11.45 19.75
C ALA A 109 -50.43 -10.04 19.78
N SER A 110 -50.63 -9.27 18.70
CA SER A 110 -49.95 -7.97 18.54
C SER A 110 -50.39 -6.91 19.57
N ASP A 111 -51.56 -7.08 20.18
CA ASP A 111 -52.07 -6.24 21.26
C ASP A 111 -51.32 -6.46 22.59
N GLU A 112 -50.85 -7.69 22.84
CA GLU A 112 -50.03 -8.01 24.02
C GLU A 112 -48.62 -7.40 23.95
N LEU A 113 -48.14 -7.04 22.75
CA LEU A 113 -46.81 -6.47 22.57
C LEU A 113 -46.61 -5.16 23.33
N SER A 114 -47.63 -4.31 23.39
CA SER A 114 -47.59 -3.04 24.13
C SER A 114 -47.82 -3.26 25.63
N LEU A 115 -48.47 -4.36 26.02
CA LEU A 115 -48.70 -4.73 27.41
C LEU A 115 -47.43 -5.29 28.06
N TYR A 116 -46.70 -6.17 27.38
CA TYR A 116 -45.53 -6.85 27.93
C TYR A 116 -44.20 -6.36 27.35
N GLY A 117 -44.20 -5.30 26.55
CA GLY A 117 -42.99 -4.76 25.95
C GLY A 117 -43.08 -3.30 25.56
N GLY A 118 -41.91 -2.73 25.32
CA GLY A 118 -41.73 -1.33 24.98
C GLY A 118 -40.34 -1.07 24.45
N PHE A 119 -40.14 0.13 23.89
CA PHE A 119 -38.85 0.60 23.41
C PHE A 119 -38.22 1.54 24.44
N TYR A 120 -36.93 1.37 24.72
CA TYR A 120 -36.22 2.13 25.76
C TYR A 120 -34.80 2.49 25.32
N THR A 121 -34.26 3.57 25.87
CA THR A 121 -32.85 3.96 25.66
C THR A 121 -31.86 3.21 26.55
N ASP A 122 -32.36 2.62 27.64
CA ASP A 122 -31.54 1.91 28.62
C ASP A 122 -31.51 0.40 28.32
N GLY A 123 -30.34 -0.22 28.55
CA GLY A 123 -30.12 -1.64 28.33
C GLY A 123 -30.78 -2.55 29.37
N PRO A 124 -30.64 -3.89 29.24
CA PRO A 124 -31.35 -4.88 30.05
C PRO A 124 -30.99 -4.89 31.55
N ASP A 125 -29.90 -4.24 31.94
CA ASP A 125 -29.45 -4.16 33.34
C ASP A 125 -30.09 -2.99 34.11
N HIS A 126 -30.89 -2.16 33.45
CA HIS A 126 -31.64 -1.09 34.11
C HIS A 126 -32.80 -1.66 34.94
N GLU A 127 -33.10 -1.06 36.09
CA GLU A 127 -34.08 -1.60 37.04
C GLU A 127 -35.54 -1.23 36.74
N PHE A 128 -35.79 -0.03 36.19
CA PHE A 128 -37.13 0.49 35.92
C PHE A 128 -37.27 0.98 34.47
N PHE A 129 -38.36 0.61 33.82
CA PHE A 129 -38.63 0.96 32.43
C PHE A 129 -39.97 1.69 32.35
N ASP A 130 -39.91 3.01 32.21
CA ASP A 130 -41.04 3.93 32.34
C ASP A 130 -40.83 5.21 31.51
N GLU A 131 -41.60 6.28 31.77
CA GLU A 131 -41.58 7.51 30.97
C GLU A 131 -40.21 8.21 30.91
N ARG A 132 -39.29 7.85 31.81
CA ARG A 132 -37.97 8.49 31.92
C ARG A 132 -36.97 7.98 30.89
N ASN A 133 -37.16 6.76 30.40
CA ASN A 133 -36.26 6.12 29.43
C ASN A 133 -36.99 5.48 28.25
N GLU A 134 -38.30 5.69 28.11
CA GLU A 134 -39.07 5.20 26.97
C GLU A 134 -38.72 5.95 25.67
N VAL A 135 -38.78 5.20 24.57
CA VAL A 135 -38.78 5.75 23.21
C VAL A 135 -40.23 5.69 22.72
N PRO A 136 -40.83 6.82 22.30
CA PRO A 136 -42.27 6.92 22.04
C PRO A 136 -42.65 6.24 20.70
N MET A 137 -42.66 4.91 20.73
CA MET A 137 -43.05 4.03 19.62
C MET A 137 -43.89 2.89 20.17
N LEU A 138 -45.00 2.55 19.50
CA LEU A 138 -45.77 1.37 19.86
C LEU A 138 -45.18 0.13 19.18
N PRO A 139 -44.89 -0.96 19.92
CA PRO A 139 -44.42 -2.22 19.35
C PRO A 139 -45.25 -2.75 18.17
N GLN A 140 -46.58 -2.62 18.24
CA GLN A 140 -47.50 -3.02 17.19
C GLN A 140 -47.34 -2.22 15.88
N ASP A 141 -47.03 -0.92 15.98
CA ASP A 141 -46.84 -0.05 14.81
C ASP A 141 -45.48 -0.33 14.17
N VAL A 142 -44.46 -0.54 15.00
CA VAL A 142 -43.14 -0.98 14.54
C VAL A 142 -43.22 -2.35 13.86
N LEU A 143 -43.98 -3.29 14.42
CA LEU A 143 -44.25 -4.59 13.79
C LEU A 143 -44.84 -4.40 12.38
N LYS A 144 -45.84 -3.52 12.22
CA LYS A 144 -46.47 -3.22 10.93
C LYS A 144 -45.50 -2.61 9.92
N ASP A 145 -44.63 -1.69 10.36
CA ASP A 145 -43.61 -1.10 9.49
C ASP A 145 -42.58 -2.13 9.03
N MET A 146 -42.12 -2.98 9.95
CA MET A 146 -41.17 -4.06 9.63
C MET A 146 -41.74 -5.06 8.62
N TRP A 147 -43.03 -5.40 8.75
CA TRP A 147 -43.74 -6.22 7.77
C TRP A 147 -43.80 -5.58 6.39
N THR A 148 -44.04 -4.27 6.34
CA THR A 148 -44.12 -3.49 5.09
C THR A 148 -42.75 -3.35 4.41
N LEU A 149 -41.68 -3.26 5.20
CA LEU A 149 -40.32 -3.08 4.72
C LEU A 149 -39.77 -4.31 3.98
N ASP A 150 -40.12 -5.53 4.41
CA ASP A 150 -39.50 -6.79 3.95
C ASP A 150 -37.96 -6.69 3.93
N PHE A 151 -37.35 -6.59 5.12
CA PHE A 151 -35.92 -6.33 5.27
C PHE A 151 -35.05 -7.41 4.60
N SER A 152 -35.43 -8.68 4.74
CA SER A 152 -34.75 -9.81 4.07
C SER A 152 -34.79 -9.67 2.55
N GLY A 153 -35.96 -9.35 1.97
CA GLY A 153 -36.07 -9.11 0.54
C GLY A 153 -35.30 -7.86 0.08
N LEU A 154 -35.30 -6.80 0.88
CA LEU A 154 -34.52 -5.59 0.61
C LEU A 154 -33.02 -5.88 0.55
N TYR A 155 -32.49 -6.61 1.54
CA TYR A 155 -31.09 -7.01 1.57
C TYR A 155 -30.72 -7.91 0.40
N THR A 156 -31.56 -8.92 0.12
CA THR A 156 -31.34 -9.85 -0.99
C THR A 156 -31.25 -9.13 -2.34
N ARG A 157 -32.16 -8.16 -2.61
CA ARG A 157 -32.11 -7.33 -3.83
C ARG A 157 -30.84 -6.47 -3.89
N ARG A 158 -30.40 -5.89 -2.77
CA ARG A 158 -29.15 -5.10 -2.73
C ARG A 158 -27.92 -5.97 -3.00
N MET A 159 -27.88 -7.18 -2.43
CA MET A 159 -26.83 -8.17 -2.69
C MET A 159 -26.81 -8.62 -4.16
N GLU A 160 -27.96 -8.96 -4.74
CA GLU A 160 -28.04 -9.35 -6.16
C GLU A 160 -27.58 -8.22 -7.08
N ARG A 161 -28.02 -6.99 -6.81
CA ARG A 161 -27.57 -5.79 -7.54
C ARG A 161 -26.06 -5.60 -7.42
N PHE A 162 -25.50 -5.70 -6.22
CA PHE A 162 -24.06 -5.60 -6.01
C PHE A 162 -23.29 -6.61 -6.85
N TRP A 163 -23.64 -7.90 -6.80
CA TRP A 163 -22.95 -8.92 -7.60
C TRP A 163 -23.14 -8.69 -9.10
N SER A 164 -24.29 -8.19 -9.55
CA SER A 164 -24.51 -7.86 -10.96
C SER A 164 -23.59 -6.74 -11.47
N LEU A 165 -23.27 -5.75 -10.62
CA LEU A 165 -22.45 -4.59 -10.97
C LEU A 165 -20.95 -4.81 -10.73
N HIS A 166 -20.60 -5.61 -9.72
CA HIS A 166 -19.24 -5.67 -9.18
C HIS A 166 -18.56 -7.05 -9.29
N SER A 167 -19.19 -8.02 -9.98
CA SER A 167 -18.59 -9.35 -10.18
C SER A 167 -17.20 -9.29 -10.81
N GLU A 168 -16.99 -8.44 -11.81
CA GLU A 168 -15.69 -8.31 -12.48
C GLU A 168 -14.69 -7.51 -11.62
N ASN A 169 -15.16 -6.46 -10.93
CA ASN A 169 -14.35 -5.70 -9.99
C ASN A 169 -13.80 -6.62 -8.88
N PHE A 170 -14.63 -7.53 -8.35
CA PHE A 170 -14.19 -8.53 -7.39
C PHE A 170 -13.01 -9.36 -7.93
N CYS A 171 -13.14 -9.94 -9.13
CA CYS A 171 -12.08 -10.76 -9.71
C CYS A 171 -10.80 -9.95 -9.92
N THR A 172 -10.93 -8.71 -10.40
CA THR A 172 -9.79 -7.80 -10.63
C THR A 172 -9.05 -7.49 -9.32
N LEU A 173 -9.79 -7.15 -8.26
CA LEU A 173 -9.21 -6.85 -6.96
C LEU A 173 -8.63 -8.10 -6.27
N ALA A 174 -9.26 -9.26 -6.42
CA ALA A 174 -8.74 -10.53 -5.91
C ALA A 174 -7.42 -10.92 -6.61
N LYS A 175 -7.31 -10.71 -7.93
CA LYS A 175 -6.07 -10.87 -8.70
C LYS A 175 -4.98 -9.90 -8.22
N ALA A 176 -5.34 -8.63 -8.01
CA ALA A 176 -4.43 -7.62 -7.48
C ALA A 176 -3.88 -8.04 -6.11
N ARG A 177 -4.76 -8.42 -5.18
CA ARG A 177 -4.39 -8.94 -3.86
C ARG A 177 -3.48 -10.15 -3.96
N TYR A 178 -3.82 -11.13 -4.80
CA TYR A 178 -3.04 -12.36 -4.95
C TYR A 178 -1.59 -12.09 -5.38
N LEU A 179 -1.39 -11.19 -6.37
CA LEU A 179 -0.04 -10.82 -6.85
C LEU A 179 0.76 -10.09 -5.77
N VAL A 180 0.12 -9.16 -5.08
CA VAL A 180 0.73 -8.40 -3.99
C VAL A 180 1.08 -9.31 -2.81
N ALA A 181 0.22 -10.28 -2.46
CA ALA A 181 0.48 -11.29 -1.45
C ALA A 181 1.64 -12.24 -1.84
N ALA A 182 1.78 -12.58 -3.13
CA ALA A 182 2.90 -13.39 -3.62
C ALA A 182 4.23 -12.63 -3.50
N SER A 183 4.25 -11.35 -3.89
CA SER A 183 5.42 -10.47 -3.79
C SER A 183 5.86 -10.32 -2.33
N HIS A 184 4.87 -10.19 -1.46
CA HIS A 184 5.09 -10.12 -0.03
C HIS A 184 5.74 -11.40 0.53
N CYS A 185 5.16 -12.58 0.24
CA CYS A 185 5.72 -13.86 0.68
C CYS A 185 7.14 -14.09 0.14
N LEU A 186 7.39 -13.68 -1.11
CA LEU A 186 8.73 -13.69 -1.68
C LEU A 186 9.66 -12.83 -0.80
N ARG A 187 9.36 -11.56 -0.57
CA ARG A 187 10.20 -10.67 0.27
C ARG A 187 10.45 -11.17 1.69
N LYS A 188 9.49 -11.89 2.29
CA LYS A 188 9.68 -12.55 3.61
C LYS A 188 10.62 -13.75 3.59
N GLY A 189 11.00 -14.24 2.41
CA GLY A 189 11.67 -15.53 2.26
C GLY A 189 10.74 -16.73 2.42
N GLN A 190 9.42 -16.50 2.52
CA GLN A 190 8.40 -17.54 2.62
C GLN A 190 8.11 -18.23 1.28
N LEU A 191 8.48 -17.56 0.17
CA LEU A 191 8.38 -18.09 -1.19
C LEU A 191 9.75 -18.01 -1.88
N SER A 192 10.11 -19.07 -2.62
CA SER A 192 11.29 -19.06 -3.48
C SER A 192 11.04 -18.21 -4.74
N ALA A 193 12.11 -17.79 -5.45
CA ALA A 193 11.95 -17.05 -6.71
C ALA A 193 11.22 -17.90 -7.78
N ASP A 194 11.48 -19.21 -7.82
CA ASP A 194 10.83 -20.14 -8.73
C ASP A 194 9.34 -20.33 -8.39
N ASP A 195 9.02 -20.50 -7.10
CA ASP A 195 7.63 -20.61 -6.65
C ASP A 195 6.86 -19.33 -6.92
N PHE A 196 7.49 -18.17 -6.70
CA PHE A 196 6.91 -16.88 -7.03
C PHE A 196 6.56 -16.76 -8.51
N LYS A 197 7.50 -17.10 -9.40
CA LYS A 197 7.24 -17.10 -10.85
C LYS A 197 6.05 -17.99 -11.21
N ARG A 198 5.98 -19.20 -10.62
CA ARG A 198 4.89 -20.15 -10.86
C ARG A 198 3.53 -19.62 -10.41
N VAL A 199 3.46 -18.99 -9.23
CA VAL A 199 2.19 -18.42 -8.73
C VAL A 199 1.79 -17.17 -9.50
N THR A 200 2.71 -16.30 -9.90
CA THR A 200 2.38 -15.07 -10.63
C THR A 200 1.90 -15.34 -12.06
N CYS A 201 2.45 -16.37 -12.72
CA CYS A 201 2.02 -16.78 -14.06
C CYS A 201 0.56 -17.24 -14.12
N VAL A 202 -0.08 -17.54 -12.98
CA VAL A 202 -1.53 -17.79 -12.91
C VAL A 202 -2.34 -16.55 -13.30
N VAL A 203 -1.82 -15.34 -13.08
CA VAL A 203 -2.54 -14.07 -13.29
C VAL A 203 -1.96 -13.24 -14.44
N ILE A 204 -0.63 -13.09 -14.50
CA ILE A 204 0.06 -12.22 -15.48
C ILE A 204 1.19 -12.99 -16.17
N ALA A 205 1.47 -12.66 -17.43
CA ALA A 205 2.49 -13.36 -18.22
C ALA A 205 3.92 -13.11 -17.69
N ASP A 206 4.22 -11.87 -17.30
CA ASP A 206 5.53 -11.46 -16.80
C ASP A 206 5.38 -10.61 -15.52
N PRO A 207 5.86 -11.08 -14.36
CA PRO A 207 5.80 -10.32 -13.11
C PRO A 207 6.80 -9.16 -13.02
N LEU A 208 7.73 -9.02 -13.97
CA LEU A 208 8.69 -7.91 -14.03
C LEU A 208 8.11 -6.65 -14.70
N GLN A 209 6.99 -6.78 -15.39
CA GLN A 209 6.29 -5.64 -15.98
C GLN A 209 5.20 -5.12 -15.03
N THR A 210 5.01 -3.81 -15.02
CA THR A 210 3.90 -3.19 -14.29
C THR A 210 2.57 -3.74 -14.80
N PRO A 211 1.72 -4.34 -13.94
CA PRO A 211 0.43 -4.85 -14.36
C PRO A 211 -0.46 -3.75 -14.93
N THR A 212 -1.21 -4.06 -15.98
CA THR A 212 -2.23 -3.17 -16.54
C THR A 212 -3.62 -3.62 -16.13
N LEU A 213 -4.58 -2.70 -16.09
CA LEU A 213 -5.98 -3.03 -15.80
C LEU A 213 -6.52 -4.04 -16.82
N LYS A 214 -6.15 -3.86 -18.09
CA LYS A 214 -6.49 -4.79 -19.17
C LYS A 214 -5.92 -6.19 -18.94
N ALA A 215 -4.69 -6.32 -18.43
CA ALA A 215 -4.11 -7.62 -18.13
C ALA A 215 -4.85 -8.34 -16.99
N LEU A 216 -5.30 -7.62 -15.96
CA LEU A 216 -6.06 -8.21 -14.85
C LEU A 216 -7.48 -8.66 -15.27
N GLN A 217 -8.12 -7.91 -16.16
CA GLN A 217 -9.45 -8.23 -16.70
C GLN A 217 -9.41 -9.25 -17.84
N GLY A 218 -8.27 -9.39 -18.50
CA GLY A 218 -8.08 -10.28 -19.63
C GLY A 218 -8.15 -11.77 -19.27
N PRO A 219 -8.19 -12.64 -20.30
CA PRO A 219 -8.08 -14.07 -20.10
C PRO A 219 -6.74 -14.41 -19.43
N LEU A 220 -6.76 -15.40 -18.54
CA LEU A 220 -5.56 -15.83 -17.84
C LEU A 220 -4.52 -16.38 -18.83
N PRO A 221 -3.22 -16.18 -18.57
CA PRO A 221 -2.17 -16.78 -19.38
C PRO A 221 -2.27 -18.30 -19.36
N ALA A 222 -2.18 -18.94 -20.54
CA ALA A 222 -2.00 -20.37 -20.62
C ALA A 222 -0.57 -20.71 -20.15
N THR A 223 -0.42 -21.14 -18.90
CA THR A 223 0.88 -21.47 -18.33
C THR A 223 1.12 -22.99 -18.42
N PRO A 224 2.01 -23.47 -19.31
CA PRO A 224 2.27 -24.89 -19.43
C PRO A 224 2.79 -25.46 -18.11
N GLY A 225 2.15 -26.53 -17.62
CA GLY A 225 2.60 -27.22 -16.42
C GLY A 225 2.27 -26.54 -15.09
N VAL A 226 1.32 -25.60 -15.06
CA VAL A 226 0.73 -25.08 -13.81
C VAL A 226 -0.79 -25.22 -13.89
N THR A 227 -1.40 -25.88 -12.90
CA THR A 227 -2.84 -26.08 -12.81
C THR A 227 -3.34 -25.66 -11.43
N VAL A 228 -4.52 -25.04 -11.39
CA VAL A 228 -5.14 -24.59 -10.14
C VAL A 228 -6.32 -25.49 -9.79
N HIS A 229 -6.37 -25.94 -8.54
CA HIS A 229 -7.32 -26.91 -8.00
C HIS A 229 -7.94 -26.39 -6.70
N THR A 230 -9.01 -27.02 -6.26
CA THR A 230 -9.49 -26.89 -4.89
C THR A 230 -8.65 -27.76 -3.95
N LEU A 231 -8.52 -27.34 -2.70
CA LEU A 231 -8.11 -28.21 -1.60
C LEU A 231 -9.37 -28.92 -1.07
N ASP A 232 -9.33 -30.23 -0.84
CA ASP A 232 -10.47 -30.95 -0.27
C ASP A 232 -10.03 -32.05 0.71
N ILE A 233 -10.92 -32.38 1.65
CA ILE A 233 -10.79 -33.51 2.57
C ILE A 233 -12.04 -34.37 2.41
N ASP A 234 -11.86 -35.61 1.94
CA ASP A 234 -12.95 -36.55 1.62
C ASP A 234 -14.01 -35.95 0.66
N GLY A 235 -13.56 -35.14 -0.30
CA GLY A 235 -14.45 -34.45 -1.26
C GLY A 235 -15.11 -33.18 -0.73
N ILE A 236 -14.98 -32.88 0.58
CA ILE A 236 -15.42 -31.59 1.15
C ILE A 236 -14.37 -30.54 0.82
N LYS A 237 -14.73 -29.61 -0.06
CA LYS A 237 -13.82 -28.58 -0.59
C LYS A 237 -13.63 -27.46 0.42
N ALA A 238 -12.39 -27.01 0.57
CA ALA A 238 -12.10 -25.73 1.20
C ALA A 238 -12.72 -24.62 0.33
N HIS A 239 -13.32 -23.62 0.98
CA HIS A 239 -14.06 -22.57 0.27
C HIS A 239 -13.16 -21.40 -0.16
N ASP A 240 -12.12 -21.09 0.60
CA ASP A 240 -11.27 -19.91 0.40
C ASP A 240 -9.84 -20.21 -0.06
N MET A 241 -9.49 -21.50 -0.21
CA MET A 241 -8.13 -21.90 -0.57
C MET A 241 -8.01 -22.33 -2.04
N LEU A 242 -6.92 -21.90 -2.68
CA LEU A 242 -6.51 -22.41 -3.98
C LEU A 242 -5.26 -23.28 -3.83
N ARG A 243 -5.23 -24.38 -4.57
CA ARG A 243 -4.10 -25.31 -4.63
C ARG A 243 -3.49 -25.27 -6.01
N ILE A 244 -2.27 -24.74 -6.11
CA ILE A 244 -1.54 -24.57 -7.36
C ILE A 244 -0.56 -25.73 -7.48
N VAL A 245 -0.72 -26.54 -8.52
CA VAL A 245 0.07 -27.74 -8.75
C VAL A 245 0.94 -27.53 -9.97
N THR A 246 2.21 -27.88 -9.83
CA THR A 246 3.18 -27.80 -10.93
C THR A 246 3.36 -29.15 -11.60
N ALA A 247 3.86 -29.17 -12.84
CA ALA A 247 4.21 -30.39 -13.56
C ALA A 247 5.24 -31.28 -12.81
N ALA A 248 6.03 -30.69 -11.92
CA ALA A 248 7.01 -31.41 -11.08
C ALA A 248 6.38 -32.05 -9.82
N GLY A 249 5.08 -31.88 -9.59
CA GLY A 249 4.38 -32.40 -8.39
C GLY A 249 4.50 -31.53 -7.16
N ARG A 250 5.17 -30.37 -7.26
CA ARG A 250 5.22 -29.34 -6.20
C ARG A 250 3.84 -28.69 -6.06
N GLU A 251 3.39 -28.49 -4.82
CA GLU A 251 2.09 -27.92 -4.48
C GLU A 251 2.24 -26.61 -3.71
N ILE A 252 1.50 -25.58 -4.09
CA ILE A 252 1.49 -24.28 -3.43
C ILE A 252 0.06 -23.96 -3.02
N ILE A 253 -0.17 -23.80 -1.72
CA ILE A 253 -1.48 -23.41 -1.17
C ILE A 253 -1.52 -21.89 -1.05
N TYR A 254 -2.52 -21.29 -1.70
CA TYR A 254 -2.93 -19.91 -1.47
C TYR A 254 -4.08 -19.90 -0.45
N TRP A 255 -3.84 -19.32 0.72
CA TRP A 255 -4.83 -19.09 1.77
C TRP A 255 -4.92 -17.57 2.01
N PRO A 256 -5.91 -16.89 1.42
CA PRO A 256 -6.03 -15.43 1.45
C PRO A 256 -5.92 -14.83 2.86
N ASP A 257 -6.61 -15.43 3.83
CA ASP A 257 -6.80 -14.88 5.17
C ASP A 257 -5.72 -15.32 6.18
N ALA A 258 -4.65 -15.99 5.72
CA ALA A 258 -3.54 -16.41 6.57
C ALA A 258 -2.46 -15.33 6.69
N GLU A 259 -1.75 -15.33 7.83
CA GLU A 259 -0.54 -14.49 8.04
C GLU A 259 0.55 -14.77 6.98
N GLN A 260 0.62 -16.02 6.53
CA GLN A 260 1.40 -16.44 5.37
C GLN A 260 0.44 -16.90 4.26
N PRO A 261 0.09 -16.01 3.31
CA PRO A 261 -0.88 -16.34 2.27
C PRO A 261 -0.45 -17.44 1.31
N PHE A 262 0.86 -17.65 1.13
CA PHE A 262 1.39 -18.71 0.26
C PHE A 262 2.27 -19.69 1.04
N MET A 263 1.95 -20.97 0.93
CA MET A 263 2.75 -22.06 1.50
C MET A 263 3.13 -23.04 0.40
N ALA A 264 4.43 -23.23 0.17
CA ALA A 264 4.95 -24.16 -0.82
C ALA A 264 5.35 -25.50 -0.19
N PHE A 265 4.99 -26.60 -0.85
CA PHE A 265 5.19 -27.97 -0.41
C PHE A 265 5.79 -28.80 -1.53
N ASP A 266 6.72 -29.69 -1.19
CA ASP A 266 7.41 -30.51 -2.20
C ASP A 266 6.50 -31.56 -2.85
N SER A 267 5.40 -31.94 -2.21
CA SER A 267 4.46 -32.96 -2.70
C SER A 267 3.12 -32.94 -1.94
N GLU A 268 2.13 -33.65 -2.48
CA GLU A 268 0.85 -33.96 -1.82
C GLU A 268 1.05 -34.54 -0.41
N ARG A 269 2.06 -35.42 -0.23
CA ARG A 269 2.41 -35.99 1.08
C ARG A 269 2.81 -34.92 2.10
N ALA A 270 3.47 -33.85 1.66
CA ALA A 270 3.83 -32.75 2.54
C ALA A 270 2.59 -31.91 2.92
N VAL A 271 1.65 -31.70 2.00
CA VAL A 271 0.35 -31.07 2.29
C VAL A 271 -0.44 -31.89 3.31
N TYR A 272 -0.48 -33.22 3.16
CA TYR A 272 -1.15 -34.11 4.12
C TYR A 272 -0.57 -33.97 5.54
N ARG A 273 0.77 -33.98 5.67
CA ARG A 273 1.44 -33.80 6.96
C ARG A 273 1.16 -32.42 7.56
N TRP A 274 1.12 -31.39 6.72
CA TRP A 274 0.78 -30.04 7.15
C TRP A 274 -0.65 -29.94 7.70
N LEU A 275 -1.65 -30.48 6.98
CA LEU A 275 -3.02 -30.56 7.48
C LEU A 275 -3.09 -31.32 8.80
N LYS A 276 -2.42 -32.47 8.91
CA LYS A 276 -2.36 -33.27 10.14
C LYS A 276 -1.82 -32.47 11.32
N ALA A 277 -0.74 -31.70 11.11
CA ALA A 277 -0.19 -30.84 12.14
C ALA A 277 -1.18 -29.74 12.59
N ARG A 278 -1.95 -29.15 11.66
CA ARG A 278 -2.95 -28.12 11.98
C ARG A 278 -4.14 -28.67 12.77
N PHE A 279 -4.60 -29.88 12.48
CA PHE A 279 -5.69 -30.49 13.25
C PHE A 279 -5.26 -31.02 14.62
N MET A 280 -3.95 -31.22 14.87
CA MET A 280 -3.45 -31.63 16.19
C MET A 280 -3.32 -30.47 17.19
N ASP A 281 -3.28 -29.23 16.71
CA ASP A 281 -3.15 -28.03 17.55
C ASP A 281 -4.50 -27.34 17.72
N GLU A 282 -4.96 -27.18 18.97
CA GLU A 282 -6.33 -26.73 19.27
C GLU A 282 -6.64 -25.33 18.70
N HIS A 283 -5.63 -24.45 18.65
CA HIS A 283 -5.80 -23.10 18.13
C HIS A 283 -5.95 -23.10 16.60
N THR A 284 -5.12 -23.89 15.90
CA THR A 284 -5.15 -23.96 14.44
C THR A 284 -6.24 -24.87 13.89
N ASP A 285 -6.72 -25.88 14.65
CA ASP A 285 -7.85 -26.73 14.30
C ASP A 285 -9.12 -25.90 14.03
N LYS A 286 -9.47 -25.01 14.98
CA LYS A 286 -10.66 -24.15 14.83
C LYS A 286 -10.54 -23.27 13.58
N ALA A 287 -9.34 -22.77 13.26
CA ALA A 287 -9.10 -21.94 12.08
C ALA A 287 -9.23 -22.74 10.78
N ILE A 288 -8.61 -23.93 10.69
CA ILE A 288 -8.65 -24.75 9.47
C ILE A 288 -10.03 -25.41 9.26
N THR A 289 -10.71 -25.84 10.32
CA THR A 289 -12.06 -26.43 10.25
C THR A 289 -13.07 -25.44 9.65
N ARG A 290 -12.95 -24.14 9.97
CA ARG A 290 -13.79 -23.09 9.38
C ARG A 290 -13.65 -23.00 7.86
N GLN A 291 -12.51 -23.41 7.30
CA GLN A 291 -12.25 -23.37 5.86
C GLN A 291 -13.00 -24.46 5.09
N PHE A 292 -13.47 -25.50 5.77
CA PHE A 292 -14.26 -26.57 5.17
C PHE A 292 -15.74 -26.51 5.56
N LEU A 293 -16.05 -26.08 6.79
CA LEU A 293 -17.41 -26.04 7.33
C LEU A 293 -17.82 -24.61 7.72
N ARG A 294 -18.61 -23.97 6.85
CA ARG A 294 -19.10 -22.59 7.04
C ARG A 294 -20.60 -22.56 7.39
N GLY A 295 -20.93 -21.88 8.49
CA GLY A 295 -22.31 -21.76 8.98
C GLY A 295 -22.88 -23.06 9.55
N GLU A 296 -24.06 -22.97 10.16
CA GLU A 296 -24.72 -24.12 10.78
C GLU A 296 -25.23 -25.14 9.74
N ALA A 297 -25.65 -24.65 8.58
CA ALA A 297 -26.16 -25.50 7.50
C ALA A 297 -25.10 -26.48 6.95
N SER A 298 -23.87 -26.00 6.70
CA SER A 298 -22.76 -26.86 6.24
C SER A 298 -22.33 -27.84 7.34
N ARG A 299 -22.26 -27.40 8.60
CA ARG A 299 -21.95 -28.29 9.73
C ARG A 299 -22.97 -29.41 9.88
N THR A 300 -24.25 -29.12 9.67
CA THR A 300 -25.32 -30.14 9.75
C THR A 300 -25.24 -31.12 8.58
N LYS A 301 -24.99 -30.62 7.37
CA LYS A 301 -24.96 -31.44 6.15
C LYS A 301 -23.68 -32.28 6.00
N ASP A 302 -22.53 -31.63 6.14
CA ASP A 302 -21.22 -32.18 5.77
C ASP A 302 -20.34 -32.47 7.00
N GLY A 303 -20.71 -31.97 8.19
CA GLY A 303 -19.86 -32.05 9.40
C GLY A 303 -19.55 -33.48 9.84
N ALA A 304 -20.53 -34.39 9.83
CA ALA A 304 -20.31 -35.78 10.22
C ALA A 304 -19.31 -36.51 9.30
N GLN A 305 -19.35 -36.21 7.99
CA GLN A 305 -18.39 -36.73 7.02
C GLN A 305 -17.01 -36.11 7.25
N PHE A 306 -16.96 -34.78 7.37
CA PHE A 306 -15.72 -34.04 7.58
C PHE A 306 -14.98 -34.49 8.85
N PHE A 307 -15.64 -34.55 10.01
CA PHE A 307 -14.98 -34.96 11.26
C PHE A 307 -14.54 -36.42 11.25
N ARG A 308 -15.25 -37.30 10.54
CA ARG A 308 -14.80 -38.67 10.30
C ARG A 308 -13.50 -38.68 9.47
N ALA A 309 -13.45 -37.89 8.40
CA ALA A 309 -12.28 -37.76 7.56
C ALA A 309 -11.08 -37.17 8.33
N VAL A 310 -11.29 -36.12 9.14
CA VAL A 310 -10.26 -35.56 10.02
C VAL A 310 -9.76 -36.61 11.01
N SER A 311 -10.65 -37.40 11.61
CA SER A 311 -10.25 -38.50 12.51
C SER A 311 -9.39 -39.54 11.80
N GLN A 312 -9.72 -39.90 10.55
CA GLN A 312 -8.90 -40.80 9.73
C GLN A 312 -7.55 -40.20 9.37
N LEU A 313 -7.51 -38.89 9.07
CA LEU A 313 -6.31 -38.12 8.75
C LEU A 313 -5.34 -38.07 9.94
N LEU A 314 -5.86 -37.90 11.15
CA LEU A 314 -5.07 -37.91 12.38
C LEU A 314 -4.55 -39.31 12.72
N ALA A 315 -5.36 -40.35 12.49
CA ALA A 315 -5.03 -41.72 12.85
C ALA A 315 -4.01 -42.40 11.92
N HIS A 316 -3.91 -41.98 10.66
CA HIS A 316 -3.08 -42.66 9.66
C HIS A 316 -1.98 -41.75 9.11
N ASP A 317 -0.93 -42.36 8.58
CA ASP A 317 0.05 -41.66 7.75
C ASP A 317 -0.39 -41.68 6.28
N TRP A 318 0.13 -40.73 5.51
CA TRP A 318 -0.16 -40.62 4.08
C TRP A 318 0.16 -41.93 3.35
N ARG A 319 -0.76 -42.40 2.51
CA ARG A 319 -0.56 -43.54 1.62
C ARG A 319 -1.00 -43.21 0.20
N ALA A 320 -0.26 -43.69 -0.80
CA ALA A 320 -0.54 -43.42 -2.21
C ALA A 320 -1.84 -44.10 -2.72
N ASP A 321 -2.26 -45.19 -2.08
CA ASP A 321 -3.42 -46.01 -2.44
C ASP A 321 -4.74 -45.52 -1.85
N VAL A 322 -4.69 -44.62 -0.85
CA VAL A 322 -5.88 -44.04 -0.19
C VAL A 322 -5.79 -42.53 -0.23
N ARG A 323 -6.63 -41.92 -1.07
CA ARG A 323 -6.69 -40.46 -1.23
C ARG A 323 -7.79 -39.87 -0.37
N LEU A 324 -7.42 -39.51 0.86
CA LEU A 324 -8.30 -38.79 1.78
C LEU A 324 -8.26 -37.27 1.55
N VAL A 325 -7.10 -36.74 1.15
CA VAL A 325 -6.90 -35.32 0.83
C VAL A 325 -6.79 -35.19 -0.68
N ASN A 326 -7.33 -34.11 -1.24
CA ASN A 326 -7.35 -33.83 -2.67
C ASN A 326 -8.07 -34.94 -3.46
N LEU A 327 -9.23 -35.43 -3.00
CA LEU A 327 -10.01 -36.42 -3.76
C LEU A 327 -10.46 -35.83 -5.11
N ALA A 328 -10.76 -34.53 -5.16
CA ALA A 328 -11.07 -33.82 -6.40
C ALA A 328 -9.78 -33.49 -7.19
N GLN A 329 -9.48 -34.31 -8.19
CA GLN A 329 -8.28 -34.17 -9.02
C GLN A 329 -8.45 -33.20 -10.20
N ALA A 330 -9.69 -32.90 -10.60
CA ALA A 330 -9.95 -32.00 -11.71
C ALA A 330 -9.47 -30.58 -11.37
N PRO A 331 -8.80 -29.87 -12.30
CA PRO A 331 -8.50 -28.45 -12.12
C PRO A 331 -9.81 -27.65 -12.08
N ILE A 332 -9.76 -26.49 -11.45
CA ILE A 332 -10.83 -25.50 -11.51
C ILE A 332 -11.03 -25.10 -12.98
N ALA A 333 -12.26 -25.24 -13.47
CA ALA A 333 -12.58 -24.86 -14.84
C ALA A 333 -12.64 -23.33 -14.99
N GLY A 334 -11.93 -22.79 -15.99
CA GLY A 334 -11.91 -21.36 -16.28
C GLY A 334 -11.01 -20.57 -15.33
N ASP A 335 -11.44 -19.35 -14.96
CA ASP A 335 -10.69 -18.42 -14.11
C ASP A 335 -10.86 -18.80 -12.61
N PRO A 336 -9.78 -19.15 -11.87
CA PRO A 336 -9.86 -19.45 -10.44
C PRO A 336 -10.38 -18.30 -9.58
N PHE A 337 -10.23 -17.05 -10.03
CA PHE A 337 -10.78 -15.88 -9.34
C PHE A 337 -12.28 -15.72 -9.58
N ALA A 338 -12.80 -16.20 -10.71
CA ALA A 338 -14.24 -16.34 -10.91
C ALA A 338 -14.82 -17.46 -10.02
N TYR A 339 -14.07 -18.55 -9.80
CA TYR A 339 -14.44 -19.54 -8.80
C TYR A 339 -14.51 -18.94 -7.39
N LEU A 340 -13.47 -18.20 -6.96
CA LEU A 340 -13.48 -17.51 -5.67
C LEU A 340 -14.63 -16.50 -5.53
N ARG A 341 -14.96 -15.77 -6.61
CA ARG A 341 -16.14 -14.88 -6.66
C ARG A 341 -17.43 -15.65 -6.41
N ASP A 342 -17.61 -16.77 -7.10
CA ASP A 342 -18.83 -17.56 -6.99
C ASP A 342 -18.97 -18.18 -5.61
N VAL A 343 -17.86 -18.62 -5.00
CA VAL A 343 -17.84 -19.05 -3.60
C VAL A 343 -18.19 -17.88 -2.68
N ALA A 344 -17.64 -16.69 -2.90
CA ALA A 344 -17.94 -15.52 -2.08
C ALA A 344 -19.41 -15.10 -2.17
N ARG A 345 -19.99 -15.13 -3.37
CA ARG A 345 -21.42 -14.87 -3.61
C ARG A 345 -22.30 -15.92 -2.94
N GLN A 346 -21.95 -17.20 -3.04
CA GLN A 346 -22.69 -18.28 -2.39
C GLN A 346 -22.61 -18.16 -0.87
N GLY A 347 -21.43 -17.87 -0.32
CA GLY A 347 -21.22 -17.61 1.10
C GLY A 347 -22.09 -16.46 1.60
N MET A 348 -22.08 -15.32 0.91
CA MET A 348 -22.92 -14.17 1.26
C MET A 348 -24.42 -14.49 1.21
N THR A 349 -24.85 -15.29 0.24
CA THR A 349 -26.25 -15.74 0.11
C THR A 349 -26.65 -16.69 1.23
N ALA A 350 -25.76 -17.61 1.62
CA ALA A 350 -25.97 -18.54 2.72
C ALA A 350 -26.05 -17.80 4.05
N ASP A 351 -25.10 -16.90 4.31
CA ASP A 351 -25.08 -16.07 5.52
C ASP A 351 -26.35 -15.21 5.61
N ALA A 352 -26.82 -14.62 4.49
CA ALA A 352 -28.06 -13.85 4.45
C ALA A 352 -29.28 -14.70 4.85
N ARG A 353 -29.37 -15.94 4.38
CA ARG A 353 -30.47 -16.86 4.73
C ARG A 353 -30.42 -17.35 6.17
N GLU A 354 -29.22 -17.45 6.75
CA GLU A 354 -29.02 -17.86 8.15
C GLU A 354 -29.32 -16.70 9.11
N LEU A 355 -28.91 -15.47 8.74
CA LEU A 355 -29.01 -14.28 9.58
C LEU A 355 -30.36 -13.56 9.49
N LEU A 356 -31.04 -13.63 8.34
CA LEU A 356 -32.26 -12.88 8.08
C LEU A 356 -33.46 -13.81 8.03
N THR A 357 -34.44 -13.49 8.87
CA THR A 357 -35.73 -14.18 8.85
C THR A 357 -36.63 -13.49 7.83
N SER A 358 -37.17 -14.25 6.87
CA SER A 358 -38.15 -13.70 5.91
C SER A 358 -39.58 -13.78 6.44
N ASN A 359 -40.45 -12.91 5.90
CA ASN A 359 -41.90 -12.96 6.15
C ASN A 359 -42.54 -14.31 5.75
N ALA A 360 -41.90 -15.09 4.87
CA ALA A 360 -42.36 -16.41 4.46
C ALA A 360 -41.92 -17.52 5.44
N ASP A 361 -40.74 -17.36 6.06
CA ASP A 361 -40.21 -18.31 7.05
C ASP A 361 -40.95 -18.18 8.40
N LEU A 362 -41.32 -16.96 8.79
CA LEU A 362 -42.19 -16.70 9.95
C LEU A 362 -43.56 -17.38 9.82
N ARG A 363 -44.04 -17.58 8.59
CA ARG A 363 -45.32 -18.22 8.28
C ARG A 363 -45.32 -19.76 8.44
N LYS A 364 -44.16 -20.40 8.67
CA LYS A 364 -43.97 -21.87 8.61
C LYS A 364 -43.53 -22.56 9.91
N GLN A 365 -43.89 -22.00 11.08
CA GLN A 365 -43.63 -22.52 12.45
C GLN A 365 -42.22 -22.30 13.04
N MET A 366 -42.26 -22.14 14.36
CA MET A 366 -41.30 -21.55 15.31
C MET A 366 -39.97 -22.29 15.47
N TRP A 367 -38.88 -21.53 15.62
CA TRP A 367 -37.58 -22.03 16.09
C TRP A 367 -37.00 -21.11 17.18
N ILE A 368 -37.02 -21.56 18.43
CA ILE A 368 -36.42 -20.87 19.60
C ILE A 368 -34.97 -21.36 19.88
N GLY A 369 -34.42 -22.27 19.06
CA GLY A 369 -33.08 -22.84 19.26
C GLY A 369 -31.92 -21.92 18.85
N TYR A 370 -32.14 -20.97 17.94
CA TYR A 370 -31.05 -20.19 17.33
C TYR A 370 -30.48 -19.08 18.23
N LEU A 371 -31.19 -18.65 19.28
CA LEU A 371 -30.72 -17.57 20.15
C LEU A 371 -29.51 -18.00 21.01
N GLY A 372 -29.46 -19.26 21.42
CA GLY A 372 -28.34 -19.83 22.18
C GLY A 372 -27.08 -20.05 21.33
N ALA A 373 -27.25 -20.54 20.11
CA ALA A 373 -26.15 -20.69 19.14
C ALA A 373 -25.63 -19.33 18.65
N PHE A 374 -26.52 -18.36 18.45
CA PHE A 374 -26.18 -16.98 18.12
C PHE A 374 -25.37 -16.32 19.25
N MET A 375 -25.77 -16.45 20.52
CA MET A 375 -25.03 -15.86 21.65
C MET A 375 -23.74 -16.60 22.03
N GLN A 376 -23.66 -17.94 21.87
CA GLN A 376 -22.43 -18.70 22.16
C GLN A 376 -21.41 -18.67 21.01
N ALA A 377 -21.84 -18.50 19.76
CA ALA A 377 -20.93 -18.37 18.62
C ALA A 377 -20.52 -16.91 18.31
N PHE A 378 -21.29 -15.92 18.79
CA PHE A 378 -21.10 -14.48 18.48
C PHE A 378 -21.25 -13.56 19.71
N GLY A 379 -20.93 -14.05 20.90
CA GLY A 379 -21.01 -13.28 22.15
C GLY A 379 -20.16 -12.00 22.13
N GLY A 380 -20.84 -10.86 22.23
CA GLY A 380 -20.26 -9.51 22.21
C GLY A 380 -20.28 -8.91 20.80
N LEU A 381 -20.86 -7.72 20.65
CA LEU A 381 -20.93 -6.95 19.40
C LEU A 381 -19.55 -6.43 18.94
N ALA A 382 -18.58 -7.34 18.81
CA ALA A 382 -17.28 -7.15 18.21
C ALA A 382 -16.95 -8.41 17.38
N PRO A 383 -16.84 -8.28 16.07
CA PRO A 383 -17.94 -8.13 15.13
C PRO A 383 -18.17 -9.46 14.39
N LEU A 384 -19.27 -9.54 13.63
CA LEU A 384 -19.31 -10.36 12.42
C LEU A 384 -17.95 -10.21 11.71
N GLY A 385 -17.16 -11.28 11.64
CA GLY A 385 -15.96 -11.28 10.81
C GLY A 385 -16.34 -10.73 9.44
N TRP A 386 -15.51 -9.84 8.91
CA TRP A 386 -15.77 -9.13 7.66
C TRP A 386 -16.55 -9.94 6.64
N PRO A 387 -17.49 -9.33 5.94
CA PRO A 387 -18.13 -10.01 4.82
C PRO A 387 -17.05 -10.55 3.88
N PHE A 388 -17.06 -11.87 3.68
CA PHE A 388 -15.98 -12.63 3.03
C PHE A 388 -15.52 -12.07 1.67
N ALA A 389 -16.42 -11.40 0.94
CA ALA A 389 -16.03 -10.73 -0.30
C ALA A 389 -15.02 -9.59 -0.08
N LEU A 390 -15.09 -8.88 1.05
CA LEU A 390 -14.13 -7.84 1.45
C LEU A 390 -12.81 -8.44 1.95
N THR A 391 -12.83 -9.60 2.62
CA THR A 391 -11.58 -10.29 2.98
C THR A 391 -10.83 -10.70 1.73
N LEU A 392 -11.47 -11.34 0.76
CA LEU A 392 -10.80 -11.78 -0.47
C LEU A 392 -10.21 -10.65 -1.33
N VAL A 393 -10.65 -9.41 -1.18
CA VAL A 393 -10.14 -8.27 -1.96
C VAL A 393 -9.21 -7.32 -1.18
N GLY A 394 -9.23 -7.33 0.16
CA GLY A 394 -8.28 -6.48 0.91
C GLY A 394 -8.32 -6.45 2.44
N ALA A 395 -9.31 -7.05 3.12
CA ALA A 395 -9.50 -6.84 4.56
C ALA A 395 -8.65 -7.73 5.50
N SER A 396 -7.77 -8.59 4.99
CA SER A 396 -7.17 -9.69 5.78
C SER A 396 -5.67 -9.92 5.59
N LEU A 397 -4.91 -8.95 5.07
CA LEU A 397 -3.45 -9.02 5.19
C LEU A 397 -3.11 -8.79 6.66
N ALA A 398 -2.69 -9.86 7.36
CA ALA A 398 -2.43 -9.81 8.79
C ALA A 398 -1.19 -8.95 9.13
N ASN A 399 -1.31 -8.17 10.21
CA ASN A 399 -0.27 -7.36 10.91
C ASN A 399 0.22 -6.06 10.28
N THR A 400 -0.72 -5.25 9.79
CA THR A 400 -0.37 -4.09 8.98
C THR A 400 -1.24 -2.87 9.31
N GLY A 401 -0.84 -2.13 10.37
CA GLY A 401 -1.41 -0.97 11.10
C GLY A 401 -2.67 -0.20 10.66
N LEU A 402 -2.69 1.12 10.96
CA LEU A 402 -3.88 1.98 11.14
C LEU A 402 -5.09 1.74 10.23
N ASN A 403 -4.93 1.47 8.94
CA ASN A 403 -6.10 1.23 8.07
C ASN A 403 -6.77 -0.12 8.37
N ILE A 404 -6.02 -1.18 8.69
CA ILE A 404 -6.59 -2.48 9.06
C ILE A 404 -6.97 -2.51 10.55
N ASP A 405 -6.26 -1.78 11.42
CA ASP A 405 -6.74 -1.56 12.79
C ASP A 405 -8.06 -0.79 12.80
N GLN A 406 -8.18 0.28 12.03
CA GLN A 406 -9.44 1.01 11.85
C GLN A 406 -10.49 0.15 11.14
N ALA A 407 -10.07 -0.73 10.23
CA ALA A 407 -10.95 -1.72 9.65
C ALA A 407 -11.49 -2.64 10.77
N VAL A 408 -10.62 -3.29 11.54
CA VAL A 408 -10.97 -4.40 12.45
C VAL A 408 -11.55 -3.89 13.77
N ASN A 409 -10.92 -2.88 14.35
CA ASN A 409 -11.21 -2.27 15.66
C ASN A 409 -11.93 -0.92 15.53
N GLY A 410 -12.32 -0.50 14.32
CA GLY A 410 -13.10 0.72 14.09
C GLY A 410 -14.36 0.73 14.95
N LYS A 411 -14.49 1.77 15.79
CA LYS A 411 -15.61 1.94 16.73
C LYS A 411 -16.94 2.16 16.01
N THR A 412 -16.92 2.62 14.76
CA THR A 412 -18.10 2.82 13.91
C THR A 412 -17.99 2.04 12.60
N ALA A 413 -19.12 1.70 11.98
CA ALA A 413 -19.15 1.03 10.68
C ALA A 413 -18.42 1.81 9.58
N ALA A 414 -18.47 3.15 9.63
CA ALA A 414 -17.70 4.02 8.74
C ALA A 414 -16.20 3.87 8.86
N GLN A 415 -15.69 3.89 10.10
CA GLN A 415 -14.26 3.71 10.36
C GLN A 415 -13.81 2.38 9.77
N ARG A 416 -14.63 1.34 9.95
CA ARG A 416 -14.37 0.03 9.38
C ARG A 416 -14.31 0.06 7.84
N LYS A 417 -15.29 0.68 7.18
CA LYS A 417 -15.32 0.83 5.71
C LYS A 417 -14.17 1.66 5.15
N ALA A 418 -13.83 2.77 5.80
CA ALA A 418 -12.69 3.61 5.42
C ALA A 418 -11.37 2.83 5.53
N GLY A 419 -11.22 2.04 6.60
CA GLY A 419 -10.09 1.14 6.78
C GLY A 419 -9.94 0.10 5.66
N VAL A 420 -11.06 -0.54 5.24
CA VAL A 420 -11.06 -1.49 4.11
C VAL A 420 -10.70 -0.81 2.80
N LEU A 421 -11.28 0.37 2.52
CA LEU A 421 -10.97 1.11 1.31
C LEU A 421 -9.50 1.51 1.27
N GLY A 422 -8.95 1.99 2.39
CA GLY A 422 -7.53 2.31 2.53
C GLY A 422 -6.64 1.08 2.28
N ALA A 423 -7.01 -0.09 2.81
CA ALA A 423 -6.28 -1.34 2.57
C ALA A 423 -6.28 -1.74 1.08
N ILE A 424 -7.43 -1.66 0.40
CA ILE A 424 -7.53 -1.96 -1.04
C ILE A 424 -6.74 -0.96 -1.88
N ILE A 425 -6.82 0.33 -1.56
CA ILE A 425 -6.05 1.39 -2.26
C ILE A 425 -4.55 1.14 -2.11
N ASN A 426 -4.08 0.70 -0.95
CA ASN A 426 -2.68 0.33 -0.73
C ASN A 426 -2.28 -0.91 -1.56
N ILE A 427 -3.13 -1.94 -1.60
CA ILE A 427 -2.91 -3.11 -2.48
C ILE A 427 -2.76 -2.66 -3.93
N ILE A 428 -3.62 -1.76 -4.40
CA ILE A 428 -3.53 -1.23 -5.77
C ILE A 428 -2.22 -0.47 -5.97
N TYR A 429 -1.83 0.40 -5.04
CA TYR A 429 -0.55 1.12 -5.13
C TYR A 429 0.64 0.17 -5.26
N LEU A 430 0.67 -0.90 -4.45
CA LEU A 430 1.75 -1.88 -4.45
C LEU A 430 1.73 -2.80 -5.66
N LEU A 431 0.54 -3.08 -6.22
CA LEU A 431 0.39 -3.80 -7.48
C LEU A 431 1.13 -3.08 -8.61
N PHE A 432 0.91 -1.77 -8.76
CA PHE A 432 1.57 -0.98 -9.81
C PHE A 432 3.06 -0.77 -9.55
N ASN A 433 3.51 -1.02 -8.32
CA ASN A 433 4.91 -0.98 -7.90
C ASN A 433 5.57 -2.34 -7.80
N LEU A 434 4.92 -3.43 -8.23
CA LEU A 434 5.47 -4.78 -8.16
C LEU A 434 6.89 -4.91 -8.73
N PRO A 435 7.25 -4.32 -9.90
CA PRO A 435 8.62 -4.40 -10.42
C PRO A 435 9.67 -3.86 -9.45
N LEU A 436 9.37 -2.72 -8.80
CA LEU A 436 10.23 -2.14 -7.78
C LEU A 436 10.36 -3.09 -6.58
N LEU A 437 9.24 -3.63 -6.09
CA LEU A 437 9.25 -4.58 -4.95
C LEU A 437 10.10 -5.83 -5.23
N MET A 438 10.12 -6.27 -6.48
CA MET A 438 10.93 -7.40 -6.94
C MET A 438 12.42 -7.04 -7.00
N SER A 439 12.75 -5.85 -7.48
CA SER A 439 14.13 -5.38 -7.57
C SER A 439 14.80 -5.21 -6.19
N ILE A 440 14.05 -4.75 -5.18
CA ILE A 440 14.57 -4.50 -3.83
C ILE A 440 15.00 -5.80 -3.12
N ARG A 441 14.55 -6.98 -3.57
CA ARG A 441 14.96 -8.29 -3.01
C ARG A 441 16.24 -8.86 -3.63
N ALA A 442 16.74 -8.32 -4.74
CA ALA A 442 17.77 -8.98 -5.56
C ALA A 442 19.20 -8.96 -4.97
N VAL A 443 19.38 -9.06 -3.65
CA VAL A 443 20.63 -9.46 -2.96
C VAL A 443 20.19 -10.08 -1.61
N PRO A 444 20.19 -11.43 -1.41
CA PRO A 444 21.37 -12.28 -1.49
C PRO A 444 21.12 -13.72 -2.04
N GLN A 445 22.00 -14.21 -2.92
CA GLN A 445 22.14 -15.66 -3.15
C GLN A 445 22.95 -16.27 -1.99
N PRO A 446 22.43 -17.26 -1.25
CA PRO A 446 23.26 -18.05 -0.35
C PRO A 446 24.18 -18.94 -1.18
N VAL A 447 25.49 -18.71 -1.08
CA VAL A 447 26.49 -19.69 -1.53
C VAL A 447 26.24 -20.99 -0.74
N PRO A 448 26.09 -22.16 -1.39
CA PRO A 448 25.86 -23.39 -0.66
C PRO A 448 27.08 -23.69 0.23
N VAL A 449 26.84 -23.70 1.54
CA VAL A 449 27.81 -24.20 2.52
C VAL A 449 27.91 -25.70 2.33
N ALA A 450 28.92 -26.14 1.59
CA ALA A 450 29.33 -27.54 1.62
C ALA A 450 29.90 -27.85 3.01
N ALA A 451 29.35 -28.89 3.62
CA ALA A 451 29.68 -29.35 4.97
C ALA A 451 31.16 -29.74 5.12
N ALA A 452 31.69 -29.44 6.31
CA ALA A 452 33.07 -29.56 6.71
C ALA A 452 33.67 -30.98 6.63
N GLY A 453 34.97 -31.04 6.30
CA GLY A 453 35.84 -32.18 6.56
C GLY A 453 37.34 -31.83 6.46
N GLY A 454 37.98 -31.56 7.60
CA GLY A 454 39.34 -32.05 7.90
C GLY A 454 40.60 -31.21 7.60
N LEU A 455 41.07 -30.51 8.66
CA LEU A 455 42.47 -30.24 9.08
C LEU A 455 43.35 -29.18 8.36
N PRO A 456 44.31 -28.56 9.09
CA PRO A 456 44.72 -27.16 8.92
C PRO A 456 46.06 -27.00 8.20
N ILE A 457 46.20 -25.99 7.33
CA ILE A 457 47.50 -25.53 6.85
C ILE A 457 47.53 -24.00 6.76
N SER A 458 48.60 -23.48 7.36
CA SER A 458 49.25 -22.17 7.37
C SER A 458 48.72 -21.00 6.53
N SER A 459 48.75 -19.84 7.19
CA SER A 459 48.72 -18.50 6.60
C SER A 459 49.86 -18.30 5.60
N GLU A 460 49.51 -18.13 4.32
CA GLU A 460 50.33 -17.40 3.36
C GLU A 460 49.49 -16.30 2.73
N VAL A 461 50.06 -15.10 2.74
CA VAL A 461 49.58 -13.89 2.09
C VAL A 461 49.59 -14.14 0.58
N LEU A 462 48.43 -14.03 -0.08
CA LEU A 462 48.33 -13.89 -1.52
C LEU A 462 47.53 -12.63 -1.84
N GLU A 463 48.24 -11.65 -2.36
CA GLU A 463 47.74 -10.44 -2.99
C GLU A 463 46.85 -10.78 -4.21
N GLY A 464 45.81 -9.96 -4.41
CA GLY A 464 45.39 -9.49 -5.73
C GLY A 464 44.76 -10.47 -6.73
N SER A 465 43.45 -10.37 -6.91
CA SER A 465 42.82 -10.40 -8.23
C SER A 465 41.46 -9.69 -8.21
N SER A 466 41.51 -8.36 -8.33
CA SER A 466 40.41 -7.56 -8.87
C SER A 466 40.39 -7.76 -10.39
N ALA A 467 39.36 -8.43 -10.91
CA ALA A 467 39.09 -8.37 -12.34
C ALA A 467 38.73 -6.92 -12.71
N PRO A 468 39.26 -6.36 -13.82
CA PRO A 468 38.88 -5.02 -14.26
C PRO A 468 37.40 -5.01 -14.68
N ALA A 469 36.65 -3.99 -14.26
CA ALA A 469 35.31 -3.72 -14.78
C ALA A 469 35.37 -3.54 -16.31
N HIS A 470 34.47 -4.18 -17.06
CA HIS A 470 34.51 -4.10 -18.52
C HIS A 470 33.97 -2.71 -18.96
N PRO A 471 34.58 -2.03 -19.96
CA PRO A 471 34.26 -0.64 -20.30
C PRO A 471 32.84 -0.36 -20.82
N LEU A 472 31.99 -1.38 -20.94
CA LEU A 472 30.65 -1.34 -21.55
C LEU A 472 29.53 -1.90 -20.66
N ASP A 473 29.81 -2.27 -19.41
CA ASP A 473 28.80 -2.86 -18.51
C ASP A 473 27.57 -1.92 -18.34
N ASN A 474 26.37 -2.43 -18.63
CA ASN A 474 25.06 -1.75 -18.59
C ASN A 474 24.81 -0.71 -19.71
N MET A 475 25.52 -0.80 -20.83
CA MET A 475 25.26 0.03 -22.03
C MET A 475 24.54 -0.73 -23.14
N GLU A 476 24.31 -2.04 -22.96
CA GLU A 476 23.58 -2.89 -23.88
C GLU A 476 22.08 -2.54 -23.94
N GLY A 477 21.51 -2.52 -25.14
CA GLY A 477 20.08 -2.30 -25.32
C GLY A 477 19.28 -3.62 -25.28
N ASN A 478 18.02 -3.55 -24.90
CA ASN A 478 17.10 -4.70 -24.98
C ASN A 478 16.49 -4.84 -26.39
N LEU A 479 17.30 -4.99 -27.42
CA LEU A 479 16.86 -5.05 -28.83
C LEU A 479 17.42 -6.26 -29.59
N LEU A 480 16.56 -7.08 -30.20
CA LEU A 480 16.99 -8.19 -31.06
C LEU A 480 17.32 -7.70 -32.47
N LEU A 481 18.61 -7.49 -32.76
CA LEU A 481 19.08 -7.05 -34.08
C LEU A 481 19.09 -8.18 -35.14
N ASP A 482 18.95 -9.44 -34.73
CA ASP A 482 19.07 -10.62 -35.61
C ASP A 482 17.97 -10.73 -36.68
N SER A 483 16.86 -10.03 -36.50
CA SER A 483 15.76 -9.95 -37.48
C SER A 483 15.91 -8.80 -38.48
N LEU A 484 16.94 -7.97 -38.36
CA LEU A 484 17.19 -6.79 -39.20
C LEU A 484 18.44 -7.00 -40.06
N THR A 485 18.48 -6.41 -41.25
CA THR A 485 19.68 -6.38 -42.10
C THR A 485 20.43 -5.06 -41.92
N PRO A 486 21.71 -5.08 -41.52
CA PRO A 486 22.51 -3.85 -41.41
C PRO A 486 22.73 -3.24 -42.79
N SER A 487 22.97 -1.93 -42.84
CA SER A 487 23.19 -1.23 -44.10
C SER A 487 24.46 -1.70 -44.81
N ALA A 488 24.31 -2.08 -46.08
CA ALA A 488 25.40 -2.48 -46.98
C ALA A 488 25.95 -1.32 -47.83
N ALA A 489 25.43 -0.11 -47.66
CA ALA A 489 25.85 1.07 -48.43
C ALA A 489 27.30 1.45 -48.11
N GLU A 490 28.11 1.75 -49.14
CA GLU A 490 29.47 2.25 -48.95
C GLU A 490 29.44 3.65 -48.29
N GLY A 491 30.28 3.85 -47.27
CA GLY A 491 30.34 5.09 -46.49
C GLY A 491 30.04 4.88 -45.00
N ARG A 492 29.71 5.97 -44.30
CA ARG A 492 29.62 5.99 -42.82
C ARG A 492 28.55 5.11 -42.20
N PHE A 493 27.54 4.69 -42.96
CA PHE A 493 26.43 3.86 -42.46
C PHE A 493 26.67 2.35 -42.65
N ARG A 494 27.78 1.94 -43.27
CA ARG A 494 28.10 0.52 -43.46
C ARG A 494 28.14 -0.19 -42.10
N GLY A 495 27.39 -1.28 -41.95
CA GLY A 495 27.34 -2.07 -40.71
C GLY A 495 26.46 -1.49 -39.59
N ILE A 496 25.70 -0.41 -39.86
CA ILE A 496 24.72 0.19 -38.93
C ILE A 496 23.33 -0.40 -39.18
N TYR A 497 22.63 -0.75 -38.12
CA TYR A 497 21.21 -1.09 -38.12
C TYR A 497 20.40 0.18 -37.87
N THR A 498 19.60 0.60 -38.84
CA THR A 498 18.71 1.75 -38.68
C THR A 498 17.28 1.26 -38.51
N LEU A 499 16.67 1.61 -37.37
CA LEU A 499 15.26 1.31 -37.08
C LEU A 499 14.32 2.28 -37.83
N VAL A 500 13.03 1.93 -37.92
CA VAL A 500 12.01 2.74 -38.60
C VAL A 500 11.84 4.13 -37.96
N ASN A 501 12.14 4.26 -36.66
CA ASN A 501 12.13 5.51 -35.91
C ASN A 501 13.40 6.36 -36.11
N GLY A 502 14.35 5.93 -36.95
CA GLY A 502 15.60 6.63 -37.25
C GLY A 502 16.74 6.35 -36.27
N GLU A 503 16.55 5.50 -35.27
CA GLU A 503 17.61 5.13 -34.33
C GLU A 503 18.65 4.23 -34.98
N THR A 504 19.91 4.44 -34.63
CA THR A 504 21.06 3.72 -35.19
C THR A 504 21.72 2.83 -34.15
N TRP A 505 21.99 1.59 -34.54
CA TRP A 505 22.44 0.53 -33.66
C TRP A 505 23.59 -0.26 -34.31
N ILE A 506 24.44 -0.87 -33.49
CA ILE A 506 25.47 -1.82 -33.91
C ILE A 506 25.39 -3.09 -33.08
N LYS A 507 26.03 -4.15 -33.58
CA LYS A 507 26.27 -5.38 -32.83
C LYS A 507 27.77 -5.43 -32.51
N LEU A 508 28.10 -5.47 -31.22
CA LEU A 508 29.48 -5.59 -30.72
C LEU A 508 29.51 -6.74 -29.72
N GLU A 509 30.41 -7.72 -29.90
CA GLU A 509 30.48 -8.94 -29.06
C GLU A 509 29.13 -9.65 -28.90
N HIS A 510 28.35 -9.70 -29.98
CA HIS A 510 26.98 -10.24 -30.05
C HIS A 510 25.88 -9.49 -29.29
N LEU A 511 26.20 -8.39 -28.61
CA LEU A 511 25.23 -7.55 -27.92
C LEU A 511 24.87 -6.30 -28.73
N PRO A 512 23.61 -5.83 -28.64
CA PRO A 512 23.15 -4.65 -29.35
C PRO A 512 23.53 -3.37 -28.57
N TYR A 513 24.16 -2.42 -29.25
CA TYR A 513 24.51 -1.12 -28.67
C TYR A 513 23.94 0.01 -29.52
N ARG A 514 23.32 1.00 -28.87
CA ARG A 514 22.85 2.21 -29.53
C ARG A 514 24.05 3.06 -29.89
N VAL A 515 24.10 3.58 -31.11
CA VAL A 515 25.20 4.44 -31.56
C VAL A 515 24.70 5.76 -32.15
N MET A 516 25.53 6.79 -32.01
CA MET A 516 25.32 8.11 -32.58
C MET A 516 26.57 8.54 -33.35
N PHE A 517 26.43 9.12 -34.55
CA PHE A 517 27.57 9.58 -35.33
C PHE A 517 27.98 10.98 -34.88
N ASN A 518 29.27 11.15 -34.54
CA ASN A 518 29.83 12.45 -34.23
C ASN A 518 30.47 13.05 -35.50
N GLU A 519 29.87 14.11 -36.04
CA GLU A 519 30.37 14.81 -37.23
C GLU A 519 31.76 15.44 -37.03
N GLN A 520 32.11 15.87 -35.81
CA GLN A 520 33.40 16.51 -35.52
C GLN A 520 34.55 15.52 -35.51
N GLN A 521 34.30 14.28 -35.07
CA GLN A 521 35.30 13.22 -34.94
C GLN A 521 35.19 12.16 -36.04
N GLN A 522 34.23 12.30 -36.96
CA GLN A 522 33.96 11.39 -38.09
C GLN A 522 33.91 9.90 -37.67
N CYS A 523 33.37 9.62 -36.49
CA CYS A 523 33.23 8.25 -35.97
C CYS A 523 31.93 8.08 -35.17
N TRP A 524 31.53 6.83 -34.97
CA TRP A 524 30.35 6.46 -34.21
C TRP A 524 30.69 6.34 -32.73
N PHE A 525 29.73 6.67 -31.88
CA PHE A 525 29.85 6.54 -30.43
C PHE A 525 28.75 5.63 -29.90
N ILE A 526 29.09 4.61 -29.11
CA ILE A 526 28.11 3.91 -28.28
C ILE A 526 27.58 4.89 -27.25
N VAL A 527 26.26 5.02 -27.17
CA VAL A 527 25.55 5.91 -26.24
C VAL A 527 24.56 5.12 -25.39
N ASN A 528 24.20 5.65 -24.23
CA ASN A 528 23.18 5.04 -23.39
C ASN A 528 21.83 5.03 -24.16
N PRO A 529 21.13 3.88 -24.28
CA PRO A 529 19.85 3.78 -24.97
C PRO A 529 18.77 4.73 -24.42
N ASP A 530 18.75 4.93 -23.10
CA ASP A 530 17.75 5.72 -22.36
C ASP A 530 18.12 7.21 -22.27
N ASN A 531 19.40 7.55 -22.54
CA ASN A 531 19.87 8.93 -22.62
C ASN A 531 20.93 9.11 -23.72
N PRO A 532 20.53 9.08 -25.01
CA PRO A 532 21.45 9.04 -26.15
C PRO A 532 22.21 10.34 -26.41
N PHE A 533 21.86 11.43 -25.74
CA PHE A 533 22.51 12.74 -25.86
C PHE A 533 23.41 13.07 -24.65
N ALA A 534 23.58 12.13 -23.71
CA ALA A 534 24.48 12.29 -22.57
C ALA A 534 25.93 12.53 -23.03
N PHE A 535 26.56 13.59 -22.54
CA PHE A 535 27.92 13.99 -22.93
C PHE A 535 29.02 13.09 -22.34
N ALA A 536 28.73 12.36 -21.26
CA ALA A 536 29.66 11.47 -20.58
C ALA A 536 29.21 10.00 -20.68
N GLY A 537 30.17 9.10 -20.87
CA GLY A 537 29.94 7.66 -21.01
C GLY A 537 29.90 7.14 -22.44
N SER A 538 29.93 8.02 -23.45
CA SER A 538 29.93 7.60 -24.84
C SER A 538 31.31 7.03 -25.25
N LYS A 539 31.31 5.89 -25.94
CA LYS A 539 32.55 5.20 -26.33
C LYS A 539 32.72 5.21 -27.85
N PRO A 540 33.83 5.74 -28.38
CA PRO A 540 34.05 5.74 -29.81
C PRO A 540 34.19 4.30 -30.32
N VAL A 541 33.55 4.01 -31.43
CA VAL A 541 33.57 2.72 -32.10
C VAL A 541 33.81 2.92 -33.59
N ARG A 542 34.53 1.98 -34.18
CA ARG A 542 34.81 1.99 -35.61
C ARG A 542 34.65 0.59 -36.20
N LEU A 543 34.10 0.53 -37.40
CA LEU A 543 34.04 -0.69 -38.18
C LEU A 543 35.42 -0.97 -38.81
N SER A 544 35.95 -2.16 -38.54
CA SER A 544 37.22 -2.65 -39.11
C SER A 544 37.09 -3.01 -40.59
N THR A 545 38.22 -3.21 -41.27
CA THR A 545 38.26 -3.65 -42.69
C THR A 545 37.63 -5.02 -42.91
N ASP A 546 37.51 -5.83 -41.86
CA ASP A 546 36.95 -7.19 -41.89
C ASP A 546 35.44 -7.22 -41.61
N GLY A 547 34.82 -6.05 -41.35
CA GLY A 547 33.37 -5.93 -41.16
C GLY A 547 32.87 -6.08 -39.71
N GLU A 548 33.78 -6.12 -38.74
CA GLU A 548 33.46 -6.19 -37.30
C GLU A 548 33.65 -4.84 -36.61
N TRP A 549 32.76 -4.49 -35.68
CA TRP A 549 32.87 -3.27 -34.87
C TRP A 549 33.92 -3.46 -33.76
N ALA A 550 34.71 -2.42 -33.48
CA ALA A 550 35.68 -2.40 -32.39
C ALA A 550 35.63 -1.08 -31.62
N LEU A 551 35.85 -1.16 -30.30
CA LEU A 551 36.03 0.00 -29.43
C LEU A 551 37.37 0.70 -29.71
N LEU A 552 37.34 2.03 -29.71
CA LEU A 552 38.53 2.86 -29.79
C LEU A 552 38.91 3.36 -28.39
N ASP A 553 40.21 3.34 -28.08
CA ASP A 553 40.74 3.96 -26.87
C ASP A 553 40.59 5.49 -26.95
N SER A 554 40.21 6.11 -25.83
CA SER A 554 40.01 7.57 -25.77
C SER A 554 41.34 8.30 -25.98
N PRO A 555 41.45 9.23 -26.96
CA PRO A 555 42.69 9.97 -27.15
C PRO A 555 42.91 10.94 -25.98
N GLY A 556 43.93 10.69 -25.16
CA GLY A 556 44.37 11.60 -24.09
C GLY A 556 44.94 12.89 -24.69
N LEU A 557 44.51 14.04 -24.17
CA LEU A 557 45.04 15.35 -24.53
C LEU A 557 46.49 15.51 -24.04
N GLN A 558 47.47 15.50 -24.95
CA GLN A 558 48.83 15.98 -24.70
C GLN A 558 48.91 17.49 -25.01
N GLY A 559 49.19 18.33 -24.01
CA GLY A 559 49.53 19.73 -24.24
C GLY A 559 49.65 20.58 -22.96
N GLY A 560 50.88 20.97 -22.61
CA GLY A 560 51.16 22.00 -21.59
C GLY A 560 52.52 21.83 -20.92
N ALA A 561 53.57 22.49 -21.42
CA ALA A 561 54.88 22.54 -20.78
C ALA A 561 54.86 23.43 -19.51
N PRO A 562 55.69 23.14 -18.49
CA PRO A 562 55.63 23.81 -17.19
C PRO A 562 56.34 25.17 -17.21
N MET A 563 55.74 26.17 -16.56
CA MET A 563 56.41 27.41 -16.16
C MET A 563 56.90 27.26 -14.72
N ASP A 564 58.20 27.51 -14.54
CA ASP A 564 58.92 27.44 -13.27
C ASP A 564 58.40 28.46 -12.24
N VAL A 565 58.16 28.00 -11.01
CA VAL A 565 58.26 28.82 -9.79
C VAL A 565 59.03 27.98 -8.75
N PRO A 566 60.02 28.53 -8.03
CA PRO A 566 60.98 27.72 -7.26
C PRO A 566 60.38 27.21 -5.94
N ALA A 567 60.62 25.93 -5.66
CA ALA A 567 60.44 25.33 -4.33
C ALA A 567 61.54 25.81 -3.35
N PRO A 568 61.29 25.76 -2.03
CA PRO A 568 61.47 24.51 -1.28
C PRO A 568 60.36 24.33 -0.20
N SER A 569 60.02 23.19 0.40
CA SER A 569 60.71 21.93 0.65
C SER A 569 59.65 20.84 0.93
N SER A 570 60.06 19.60 0.73
CA SER A 570 59.36 18.32 0.87
C SER A 570 58.50 18.06 2.13
N SER A 571 57.28 17.57 1.91
CA SER A 571 56.82 16.29 2.48
C SER A 571 55.70 15.72 1.59
N ALA A 572 56.03 14.70 0.82
CA ALA A 572 55.11 14.01 -0.08
C ALA A 572 54.13 13.12 0.73
N SER A 573 52.83 13.36 0.60
CA SER A 573 51.82 12.31 0.73
C SER A 573 51.28 12.02 -0.66
N ALA A 574 51.37 10.76 -1.09
CA ALA A 574 50.80 10.28 -2.34
C ALA A 574 49.31 10.64 -2.42
N ALA A 575 48.89 11.28 -3.52
CA ALA A 575 47.48 11.58 -3.76
C ALA A 575 46.74 10.27 -4.09
N THR A 576 46.04 9.72 -3.10
CA THR A 576 44.95 8.76 -3.30
C THR A 576 43.90 9.39 -4.21
N GLY A 577 43.52 8.72 -5.29
CA GLY A 577 42.49 9.19 -6.23
C GLY A 577 41.18 9.51 -5.51
N LYS A 578 40.48 10.57 -5.93
CA LYS A 578 39.19 10.98 -5.35
C LYS A 578 38.19 9.81 -5.41
N PRO A 579 37.37 9.55 -4.37
CA PRO A 579 36.44 8.43 -4.33
C PRO A 579 35.18 8.58 -5.21
N TYR A 580 35.13 9.63 -6.04
CA TYR A 580 33.99 10.01 -6.87
C TYR A 580 34.46 10.69 -8.17
N MET A 581 33.60 10.68 -9.18
CA MET A 581 33.85 11.35 -10.46
C MET A 581 33.37 12.81 -10.40
N THR A 582 34.11 13.72 -11.03
CA THR A 582 33.67 15.10 -11.25
C THR A 582 33.08 15.23 -12.66
N VAL A 583 31.84 15.73 -12.77
CA VAL A 583 31.08 15.86 -14.01
C VAL A 583 30.52 17.27 -14.19
N ARG A 584 30.20 17.64 -15.43
CA ARG A 584 29.40 18.84 -15.75
C ARG A 584 27.98 18.42 -16.11
N SER A 585 26.99 19.27 -15.85
CA SER A 585 25.59 18.95 -16.12
C SER A 585 24.80 20.18 -16.56
N ALA A 586 24.35 20.17 -17.82
CA ALA A 586 23.47 21.21 -18.36
C ALA A 586 22.14 21.34 -17.57
N PHE A 587 21.69 20.24 -16.96
CA PHE A 587 20.53 20.24 -16.07
C PHE A 587 20.81 21.13 -14.84
N TRP A 588 21.88 20.86 -14.11
CA TRP A 588 22.21 21.62 -12.90
C TRP A 588 22.69 23.04 -13.21
N ASP A 589 23.28 23.26 -14.39
CA ASP A 589 23.59 24.59 -14.91
C ASP A 589 22.33 25.45 -15.05
N ARG A 590 21.16 24.85 -15.33
CA ARG A 590 19.87 25.54 -15.39
C ARG A 590 19.22 25.69 -14.02
N TYR A 591 19.07 24.60 -13.28
CA TYR A 591 18.21 24.56 -12.09
C TYR A 591 18.87 25.08 -10.81
N LEU A 592 20.19 25.27 -10.77
CA LEU A 592 20.86 25.93 -9.64
C LEU A 592 20.97 27.45 -9.81
N GLN A 593 20.57 27.99 -10.96
CA GLN A 593 20.47 29.44 -11.14
C GLN A 593 19.28 30.01 -10.38
N THR A 594 19.39 31.27 -9.97
CA THR A 594 18.24 31.98 -9.40
C THR A 594 17.30 32.41 -10.54
N ASP A 595 16.15 31.73 -10.66
CA ASP A 595 15.14 31.98 -11.68
C ASP A 595 13.73 31.91 -11.07
N LEU A 596 13.27 33.04 -10.54
CA LEU A 596 11.97 33.17 -9.86
C LEU A 596 10.78 32.79 -10.75
N PHE A 597 10.86 33.07 -12.05
CA PHE A 597 9.74 32.83 -12.96
C PHE A 597 9.56 31.33 -13.23
N ASN A 598 10.67 30.65 -13.55
CA ASN A 598 10.60 29.21 -13.79
C ASN A 598 10.37 28.41 -12.50
N GLU A 599 10.88 28.87 -11.35
CA GLU A 599 10.57 28.26 -10.06
C GLU A 599 9.06 28.28 -9.79
N GLN A 600 8.42 29.44 -9.94
CA GLN A 600 6.97 29.59 -9.75
C GLN A 600 6.17 28.75 -10.75
N HIS A 601 6.57 28.74 -12.02
CA HIS A 601 5.89 27.94 -13.04
C HIS A 601 5.95 26.44 -12.73
N TYR A 602 7.13 25.93 -12.34
CA TYR A 602 7.28 24.52 -11.96
C TYR A 602 6.51 24.19 -10.68
N ALA A 603 6.47 25.12 -9.73
CA ALA A 603 5.67 24.97 -8.51
C ALA A 603 4.16 24.84 -8.83
N GLU A 604 3.63 25.65 -9.74
CA GLU A 604 2.22 25.59 -10.14
C GLU A 604 1.88 24.27 -10.86
N VAL A 605 2.75 23.83 -11.79
CA VAL A 605 2.60 22.54 -12.50
C VAL A 605 2.65 21.36 -11.51
N ALA A 606 3.59 21.42 -10.58
CA ALA A 606 3.77 20.43 -9.53
C ALA A 606 2.57 20.36 -8.59
N LEU A 607 2.09 21.52 -8.08
CA LEU A 607 0.92 21.61 -7.23
C LEU A 607 -0.34 21.04 -7.91
N ALA A 608 -0.58 21.40 -9.18
CA ALA A 608 -1.68 20.86 -9.96
C ALA A 608 -1.59 19.32 -10.07
N ARG A 609 -0.39 18.80 -10.35
CA ARG A 609 -0.16 17.36 -10.39
C ARG A 609 -0.41 16.68 -9.04
N GLN A 610 0.06 17.24 -7.93
CA GLN A 610 -0.18 16.68 -6.59
C GLN A 610 -1.69 16.58 -6.32
N LYS A 611 -2.45 17.64 -6.62
CA LYS A 611 -3.92 17.62 -6.53
C LYS A 611 -4.54 16.49 -7.36
N ASP A 612 -4.06 16.27 -8.59
CA ASP A 612 -4.59 15.24 -9.50
C ASP A 612 -4.30 13.79 -9.07
N VAL A 613 -3.18 13.54 -8.38
CA VAL A 613 -2.79 12.18 -7.94
C VAL A 613 -3.33 11.82 -6.55
N MET A 614 -3.74 12.82 -5.78
CA MET A 614 -4.28 12.66 -4.43
C MET A 614 -5.78 12.35 -4.47
N MET A 615 -6.21 11.48 -3.57
CA MET A 615 -7.61 11.05 -3.45
C MET A 615 -8.13 11.40 -2.05
N ILE A 616 -8.28 12.69 -1.81
CA ILE A 616 -8.75 13.21 -0.52
C ILE A 616 -10.28 13.19 -0.47
N TRP A 617 -10.82 12.81 0.69
CA TRP A 617 -12.26 12.79 0.92
C TRP A 617 -12.83 14.21 0.94
N GLU A 618 -14.04 14.36 0.41
CA GLU A 618 -14.74 15.64 0.28
C GLU A 618 -16.14 15.49 0.90
N PRO A 619 -16.53 16.38 1.83
CA PRO A 619 -17.84 16.32 2.46
C PRO A 619 -18.96 16.65 1.48
N GLY A 620 -20.11 15.99 1.67
CA GLY A 620 -21.33 16.34 0.96
C GLY A 620 -21.88 17.72 1.35
N PRO A 621 -22.74 18.34 0.53
CA PRO A 621 -23.27 19.69 0.78
C PRO A 621 -24.13 19.81 2.05
N GLU A 622 -24.59 18.69 2.61
CA GLU A 622 -25.39 18.64 3.85
C GLU A 622 -24.55 18.31 5.10
N GLU A 623 -23.25 18.02 4.93
CA GLU A 623 -22.36 17.66 6.02
C GLU A 623 -21.73 18.92 6.64
N ALA A 624 -21.84 19.06 7.96
CA ALA A 624 -21.29 20.19 8.69
C ALA A 624 -20.02 19.79 9.46
N PRO A 625 -19.05 20.70 9.59
CA PRO A 625 -17.90 20.47 10.44
C PRO A 625 -18.36 20.31 11.90
N VAL A 626 -17.75 19.36 12.59
CA VAL A 626 -17.97 19.08 14.01
C VAL A 626 -16.68 19.38 14.75
N SER A 627 -16.75 20.08 15.87
CA SER A 627 -15.58 20.26 16.74
C SER A 627 -15.21 18.91 17.37
N ASP A 628 -13.98 18.49 17.16
CA ASP A 628 -13.41 17.31 17.78
C ASP A 628 -13.34 17.49 19.30
N SER A 629 -13.66 16.46 20.06
CA SER A 629 -13.61 16.49 21.54
C SER A 629 -12.17 16.50 22.08
N SER A 630 -11.17 16.76 21.24
CA SER A 630 -9.78 16.89 21.63
C SER A 630 -9.54 18.26 22.28
N PRO A 631 -8.52 18.40 23.16
CA PRO A 631 -8.20 19.67 23.80
C PRO A 631 -7.91 20.83 22.83
N ASP A 632 -7.63 20.50 21.56
CA ASP A 632 -7.19 21.43 20.51
C ASP A 632 -8.37 21.95 19.65
N GLY A 633 -9.58 21.39 19.81
CA GLY A 633 -10.82 21.91 19.21
C GLY A 633 -10.93 21.81 17.68
N ASP A 634 -10.21 20.87 17.06
CA ASP A 634 -10.09 20.78 15.60
C ASP A 634 -11.44 20.56 14.90
N GLU A 635 -11.66 21.27 13.79
CA GLU A 635 -12.79 21.01 12.91
C GLU A 635 -12.56 19.70 12.17
N VAL A 636 -13.49 18.77 12.33
CA VAL A 636 -13.49 17.48 11.66
C VAL A 636 -14.82 17.25 11.00
N TYR A 637 -14.81 16.66 9.82
CA TYR A 637 -16.04 16.25 9.19
C TYR A 637 -16.40 14.83 9.60
N LYS A 638 -17.70 14.57 9.63
CA LYS A 638 -18.23 13.22 9.75
C LYS A 638 -18.92 12.89 8.44
N ASP A 639 -18.44 11.84 7.78
CA ASP A 639 -19.12 11.32 6.60
C ASP A 639 -20.53 10.78 6.97
N PRO A 640 -21.39 10.44 5.98
CA PRO A 640 -22.75 9.95 6.24
C PRO A 640 -22.81 8.66 7.06
N TRP A 641 -21.68 7.97 7.22
CA TRP A 641 -21.55 6.77 8.04
C TRP A 641 -21.02 7.08 9.47
N HIS A 642 -20.75 8.35 9.79
CA HIS A 642 -20.12 8.85 11.03
C HIS A 642 -18.61 8.58 11.13
N GLY A 643 -17.93 8.39 10.00
CA GLY A 643 -16.48 8.31 9.91
C GLY A 643 -15.87 9.70 10.07
N LYS A 644 -14.92 9.84 11.01
CA LYS A 644 -14.26 11.12 11.29
C LYS A 644 -13.13 11.36 10.30
N HIS A 645 -13.19 12.46 9.57
CA HIS A 645 -12.18 12.90 8.61
C HIS A 645 -11.46 14.15 9.14
N ARG A 646 -10.16 14.01 9.41
CA ARG A 646 -9.25 15.12 9.79
C ARG A 646 -8.54 15.73 8.58
N VAL A 647 -8.38 14.91 7.53
CA VAL A 647 -7.82 15.32 6.24
C VAL A 647 -8.96 15.26 5.22
N PHE A 648 -9.32 16.40 4.67
CA PHE A 648 -10.44 16.55 3.74
C PHE A 648 -10.16 17.70 2.76
N LYS A 649 -10.96 17.81 1.71
CA LYS A 649 -10.95 18.97 0.80
C LYS A 649 -12.36 19.56 0.67
N LEU A 650 -12.46 20.86 0.43
CA LEU A 650 -13.71 21.58 0.14
C LEU A 650 -13.60 22.16 -1.27
N GLY A 651 -14.23 21.54 -2.26
CA GLY A 651 -14.08 21.95 -3.66
C GLY A 651 -12.77 21.49 -4.30
N GLU A 652 -12.32 22.23 -5.31
CA GLU A 652 -11.15 21.85 -6.12
C GLU A 652 -9.82 22.27 -5.49
N ASP A 653 -9.77 23.40 -4.79
CA ASP A 653 -8.52 24.02 -4.34
C ASP A 653 -8.32 24.11 -2.83
N ASP A 654 -9.36 23.89 -2.01
CA ASP A 654 -9.24 24.05 -0.55
C ASP A 654 -8.97 22.70 0.13
N TYR A 655 -7.71 22.44 0.48
CA TYR A 655 -7.29 21.22 1.17
C TYR A 655 -7.02 21.50 2.65
N TYR A 656 -7.53 20.63 3.52
CA TYR A 656 -7.45 20.77 4.97
C TYR A 656 -6.77 19.56 5.59
N GLY A 657 -5.71 19.83 6.35
CA GLY A 657 -4.97 18.83 7.11
C GLY A 657 -4.14 19.55 8.17
N ARG A 658 -4.72 19.81 9.34
CA ARG A 658 -4.14 20.73 10.33
C ARG A 658 -2.72 20.35 10.73
N ASN A 659 -2.44 19.08 11.02
CA ASN A 659 -1.10 18.68 11.44
C ASN A 659 -0.08 18.78 10.30
N ILE A 660 -0.52 18.57 9.05
CA ILE A 660 0.31 18.76 7.86
C ILE A 660 0.64 20.24 7.70
N MET A 661 -0.37 21.12 7.75
CA MET A 661 -0.19 22.58 7.71
C MET A 661 0.76 23.05 8.83
N LEU A 662 0.54 22.61 10.08
CA LEU A 662 1.41 22.94 11.21
C LEU A 662 2.86 22.49 10.99
N TYR A 663 3.08 21.29 10.46
CA TYR A 663 4.42 20.81 10.11
C TYR A 663 5.09 21.71 9.07
N THR A 664 4.36 22.11 8.03
CA THR A 664 4.94 22.97 6.98
C THR A 664 5.17 24.42 7.44
N GLN A 665 4.49 24.88 8.48
CA GLN A 665 4.70 26.22 9.07
C GLN A 665 5.92 26.27 10.00
N ASP A 666 6.15 25.24 10.82
CA ASP A 666 7.29 25.13 11.73
C ASP A 666 7.79 23.68 11.77
N ASP A 667 8.53 23.28 10.72
CA ASP A 667 9.10 21.93 10.59
C ASP A 667 10.06 21.61 11.75
N ALA A 668 10.73 22.64 12.28
CA ALA A 668 11.66 22.55 13.38
C ALA A 668 10.98 22.10 14.68
N GLU A 669 9.70 22.46 14.91
CA GLU A 669 8.94 21.95 16.07
C GLU A 669 8.83 20.42 16.09
N PHE A 670 8.69 19.78 14.93
CA PHE A 670 8.58 18.33 14.81
C PHE A 670 9.97 17.68 14.76
N ASN A 671 10.82 18.19 13.87
CA ASN A 671 12.11 17.60 13.58
C ASN A 671 13.12 17.79 14.73
N GLN A 672 13.03 18.85 15.55
CA GLN A 672 13.89 19.01 16.73
C GLN A 672 13.73 17.84 17.71
N PHE A 673 12.49 17.44 18.00
CA PHE A 673 12.23 16.29 18.86
C PHE A 673 12.80 15.00 18.26
N LEU A 674 12.52 14.71 16.99
CA LEU A 674 13.03 13.51 16.30
C LEU A 674 14.57 13.49 16.23
N ARG A 675 15.20 14.68 16.20
CA ARG A 675 16.66 14.84 16.16
C ARG A 675 17.32 14.72 17.53
N THR A 676 16.69 15.19 18.61
CA THR A 676 17.35 15.42 19.90
C THR A 676 16.67 14.76 21.11
N GLY A 677 15.38 14.43 21.02
CA GLY A 677 14.53 14.03 22.14
C GLY A 677 13.93 15.21 22.91
N GLU A 678 14.32 16.45 22.61
CA GLU A 678 13.83 17.66 23.29
C GLU A 678 12.58 18.20 22.59
N GLY A 679 11.44 18.14 23.26
CA GLY A 679 10.15 18.63 22.75
C GLY A 679 9.86 20.06 23.19
N LYS A 680 9.21 20.86 22.33
CA LYS A 680 8.71 22.20 22.69
C LYS A 680 7.38 22.14 23.45
N ARG A 681 6.62 21.03 23.31
CA ARG A 681 5.31 20.83 23.93
C ARG A 681 5.28 19.59 24.83
N ALA A 682 4.39 19.61 25.83
CA ALA A 682 4.16 18.45 26.71
C ALA A 682 3.54 17.24 25.97
N ASN A 683 2.83 17.48 24.85
CA ASN A 683 2.18 16.44 24.03
C ASN A 683 2.89 16.19 22.68
N GLN A 684 4.21 16.47 22.59
CA GLN A 684 4.99 16.37 21.35
C GLN A 684 4.87 15.01 20.66
N VAL A 685 4.91 13.92 21.44
CA VAL A 685 4.78 12.55 20.92
C VAL A 685 3.45 12.36 20.20
N GLN A 686 2.35 12.75 20.86
CA GLN A 686 0.99 12.63 20.30
C GLN A 686 0.81 13.51 19.06
N LEU A 687 1.46 14.67 19.01
CA LEU A 687 1.40 15.55 17.84
C LEU A 687 2.08 14.91 16.61
N ILE A 688 3.23 14.25 16.80
CA ILE A 688 3.93 13.52 15.73
C ILE A 688 3.14 12.27 15.31
N GLU A 689 2.51 11.57 16.25
CA GLU A 689 1.61 10.44 15.94
C GLU A 689 0.45 10.91 15.05
N ARG A 690 -0.21 12.03 15.41
CA ARG A 690 -1.30 12.61 14.61
C ARG A 690 -0.84 13.07 13.22
N LEU A 691 0.35 13.69 13.11
CA LEU A 691 0.93 14.03 11.81
C LEU A 691 1.11 12.76 10.97
N ALA A 692 1.68 11.71 11.55
CA ALA A 692 1.90 10.46 10.83
C ALA A 692 0.57 9.80 10.39
N ASP A 693 -0.49 9.91 11.18
CA ASP A 693 -1.85 9.47 10.77
C ASP A 693 -2.36 10.27 9.58
N ASP A 694 -2.28 11.60 9.64
CA ASP A 694 -2.81 12.48 8.60
C ASP A 694 -2.05 12.29 7.27
N ILE A 695 -0.73 12.12 7.32
CA ILE A 695 0.12 11.81 6.15
C ILE A 695 -0.24 10.47 5.52
N GLN A 696 -0.64 9.49 6.33
CA GLN A 696 -1.09 8.20 5.81
C GLN A 696 -2.42 8.32 5.03
N VAL A 697 -3.32 9.21 5.44
CA VAL A 697 -4.60 9.45 4.74
C VAL A 697 -4.35 10.01 3.33
N VAL A 698 -3.34 10.86 3.16
CA VAL A 698 -2.96 11.42 1.86
C VAL A 698 -2.51 10.34 0.88
N GLY A 699 -1.74 9.37 1.38
CA GLY A 699 -1.24 8.24 0.61
C GLY A 699 0.03 8.53 -0.19
N TYR A 700 0.63 7.46 -0.71
CA TYR A 700 1.92 7.52 -1.40
C TYR A 700 1.80 7.78 -2.89
N ASN A 701 2.82 8.44 -3.45
CA ASN A 701 3.00 8.62 -4.90
C ASN A 701 4.49 8.54 -5.26
N ASN A 702 4.82 7.99 -6.43
CA ASN A 702 6.20 7.89 -6.89
C ASN A 702 6.37 8.13 -8.41
N ASP A 703 5.47 8.93 -8.99
CA ASP A 703 5.38 9.14 -10.42
C ASP A 703 6.27 10.26 -10.97
N VAL A 704 7.10 10.85 -10.10
CA VAL A 704 7.99 11.99 -10.41
C VAL A 704 9.38 11.77 -9.86
N GLU A 705 10.35 12.51 -10.39
CA GLU A 705 11.66 12.62 -9.74
C GLU A 705 11.58 13.60 -8.57
N LEU A 706 12.28 13.27 -7.49
CA LEU A 706 12.30 14.06 -6.26
C LEU A 706 13.72 14.53 -5.95
N TYR A 707 13.83 15.76 -5.50
CA TYR A 707 15.10 16.43 -5.23
C TYR A 707 15.15 17.00 -3.82
N ARG A 708 16.31 16.90 -3.18
CA ARG A 708 16.54 17.51 -1.86
C ARG A 708 17.92 18.16 -1.81
N GLY A 709 17.96 19.46 -1.53
CA GLY A 709 19.21 20.17 -1.26
C GLY A 709 19.62 20.06 0.21
N GLY A 710 20.93 20.10 0.46
CA GLY A 710 21.51 20.16 1.80
C GLY A 710 22.80 20.98 1.82
N SER A 711 23.07 21.57 2.98
CA SER A 711 24.29 22.30 3.29
C SER A 711 24.73 22.07 4.73
N GLY A 712 25.98 22.42 5.02
CA GLY A 712 26.56 22.37 6.37
C GLY A 712 25.76 23.21 7.37
N ASP A 713 25.27 24.39 6.96
CA ASP A 713 24.45 25.28 7.79
C ASP A 713 23.11 24.64 8.20
N ARG A 714 22.59 23.69 7.40
CA ARG A 714 21.38 22.91 7.71
C ARG A 714 21.69 21.58 8.41
N GLY A 715 22.96 21.29 8.65
CA GLY A 715 23.41 20.03 9.22
C GLY A 715 23.21 18.81 8.30
N THR A 716 22.96 19.02 7.00
CA THR A 716 22.92 17.96 5.97
C THR A 716 24.06 18.20 4.98
N SER A 717 25.23 17.64 5.24
CA SER A 717 26.48 18.02 4.57
C SER A 717 26.95 17.00 3.53
N GLY A 718 27.38 17.50 2.38
CA GLY A 718 28.09 16.77 1.33
C GLY A 718 29.51 16.33 1.71
N ALA A 719 30.06 16.85 2.81
CA ALA A 719 31.44 16.59 3.21
C ALA A 719 31.70 15.10 3.50
N VAL A 720 30.73 14.38 4.06
CA VAL A 720 30.87 12.93 4.34
C VAL A 720 31.03 12.10 3.07
N PHE A 721 30.39 12.49 1.98
CA PHE A 721 30.55 11.84 0.68
C PHE A 721 31.88 12.22 0.02
N ARG A 722 32.30 13.49 0.13
CA ARG A 722 33.61 13.94 -0.35
C ARG A 722 34.77 13.25 0.38
N SER A 723 34.60 12.95 1.67
CA SER A 723 35.62 12.24 2.45
C SER A 723 35.78 10.77 2.05
N GLY A 724 34.81 10.19 1.34
CA GLY A 724 34.76 8.76 1.03
C GLY A 724 34.34 7.86 2.20
N GLN A 725 33.87 8.45 3.30
CA GLN A 725 33.31 7.72 4.44
C GLN A 725 32.07 6.92 4.02
N ILE A 726 31.18 7.53 3.24
CA ILE A 726 29.99 6.90 2.68
C ILE A 726 30.22 6.61 1.21
N LYS A 727 29.90 5.40 0.77
CA LYS A 727 30.19 4.89 -0.57
C LYS A 727 28.94 4.42 -1.30
N VAL A 728 29.06 4.23 -2.62
CA VAL A 728 28.04 3.60 -3.44
C VAL A 728 27.71 2.20 -2.89
N GLY A 729 26.42 1.90 -2.77
CA GLY A 729 25.88 0.68 -2.17
C GLY A 729 25.73 0.70 -0.64
N ASP A 730 26.20 1.75 0.06
CA ASP A 730 25.83 1.96 1.45
C ASP A 730 24.38 2.44 1.57
N VAL A 731 23.81 2.33 2.77
CA VAL A 731 22.40 2.64 3.03
C VAL A 731 22.30 3.84 3.97
N LEU A 732 21.50 4.83 3.56
CA LEU A 732 21.10 5.96 4.37
C LEU A 732 19.73 5.67 5.01
N VAL A 733 19.47 6.26 6.17
CA VAL A 733 18.16 6.22 6.83
C VAL A 733 17.77 7.61 7.31
N ASN A 734 16.51 8.00 7.12
CA ASN A 734 16.02 9.23 7.72
C ASN A 734 15.53 9.00 9.16
N ALA A 735 16.16 9.69 10.12
CA ALA A 735 15.76 9.68 11.52
C ALA A 735 14.73 10.76 11.89
N ASP A 736 14.38 11.63 10.94
CA ASP A 736 13.40 12.70 11.07
C ASP A 736 12.49 12.76 9.82
N VAL A 737 11.50 13.65 9.82
CA VAL A 737 10.67 13.86 8.63
C VAL A 737 11.54 14.52 7.57
N THR A 738 11.69 13.86 6.42
CA THR A 738 12.59 14.28 5.35
C THR A 738 11.80 14.75 4.14
N SER A 739 11.93 16.04 3.85
CA SER A 739 11.30 16.71 2.72
C SER A 739 12.11 16.60 1.43
N PHE A 740 11.42 16.30 0.34
CA PHE A 740 11.90 16.43 -1.04
C PHE A 740 10.95 17.32 -1.82
N SER A 741 11.40 17.84 -2.95
CA SER A 741 10.60 18.64 -3.87
C SER A 741 10.65 18.01 -5.26
N GLU A 742 9.52 18.03 -5.97
CA GLU A 742 9.51 17.74 -7.41
C GLU A 742 9.88 18.96 -8.26
N ASN A 743 10.03 20.13 -7.64
CA ASN A 743 10.53 21.36 -8.25
C ASN A 743 12.07 21.46 -8.09
N PRO A 744 12.86 21.17 -9.14
CA PRO A 744 14.32 21.20 -9.03
C PRO A 744 14.91 22.59 -8.75
N TYR A 745 14.19 23.69 -9.01
CA TYR A 745 14.67 25.06 -8.72
C TYR A 745 14.81 25.35 -7.22
N VAL A 746 13.92 24.75 -6.41
CA VAL A 746 13.89 24.90 -4.95
C VAL A 746 15.15 24.35 -4.28
N VAL A 747 15.81 23.37 -4.90
CA VAL A 747 17.04 22.74 -4.40
C VAL A 747 18.15 23.75 -4.16
N SER A 748 18.24 24.79 -5.00
CA SER A 748 19.29 25.80 -4.93
C SER A 748 19.24 26.58 -3.60
N ALA A 749 18.06 26.85 -3.06
CA ALA A 749 17.88 27.54 -1.78
C ALA A 749 18.42 26.71 -0.61
N PHE A 750 18.33 25.38 -0.69
CA PHE A 750 18.75 24.47 0.38
C PHE A 750 20.21 23.99 0.25
N ALA A 751 20.73 23.88 -0.98
CA ALA A 751 22.08 23.39 -1.23
C ALA A 751 23.18 24.47 -1.16
N SER A 752 22.80 25.74 -1.02
CA SER A 752 23.70 26.90 -1.01
C SER A 752 23.76 27.60 0.35
N SER A 753 24.54 28.67 0.42
CA SER A 753 24.62 29.60 1.57
C SER A 753 23.30 30.29 1.94
N ARG A 754 22.22 30.06 1.17
CA ARG A 754 20.85 30.48 1.56
C ARG A 754 20.27 29.63 2.69
N ALA A 755 20.71 28.38 2.84
CA ALA A 755 20.28 27.46 3.90
C ALA A 755 18.75 27.36 4.08
N GLY A 756 17.99 27.43 2.98
CA GLY A 756 16.52 27.36 2.98
C GLY A 756 15.79 28.70 3.02
N ALA A 757 16.52 29.82 3.04
CA ALA A 757 15.89 31.13 2.93
C ALA A 757 15.32 31.37 1.51
N PRO A 758 14.17 32.05 1.39
CA PRO A 758 13.48 32.23 0.12
C PRO A 758 14.32 33.06 -0.85
N ILE A 759 14.09 32.86 -2.16
CA ILE A 759 14.90 33.51 -3.21
C ILE A 759 14.85 35.04 -3.13
N ASN A 760 13.73 35.60 -2.69
CA ASN A 760 13.55 37.04 -2.53
C ASN A 760 14.24 37.63 -1.29
N ALA A 761 14.77 36.81 -0.38
CA ALA A 761 15.48 37.28 0.80
C ALA A 761 16.77 37.99 0.39
N THR A 762 17.02 39.17 0.96
CA THR A 762 18.24 39.96 0.71
C THR A 762 19.42 39.31 1.42
N ILE A 763 19.98 38.30 0.79
CA ILE A 763 21.16 37.56 1.23
C ILE A 763 22.33 38.02 0.36
N GLY A 764 23.56 37.94 0.89
CA GLY A 764 24.77 38.18 0.10
C GLY A 764 24.88 37.25 -1.12
N PRO A 765 26.01 37.28 -1.86
CA PRO A 765 26.19 36.41 -3.01
C PRO A 765 25.98 34.94 -2.61
N VAL A 766 25.12 34.25 -3.35
CA VAL A 766 24.81 32.83 -3.14
C VAL A 766 26.04 32.01 -3.50
N THR A 767 26.53 31.21 -2.55
CA THR A 767 27.72 30.38 -2.74
C THR A 767 27.42 28.91 -2.46
N PHE A 768 28.18 28.04 -3.12
CA PHE A 768 28.18 26.60 -2.90
C PHE A 768 29.57 26.19 -2.43
N ASP A 769 29.64 25.34 -1.41
CA ASP A 769 30.90 24.97 -0.76
C ASP A 769 31.09 23.45 -0.69
N ASP A 770 32.12 23.02 0.04
CA ASP A 770 32.43 21.61 0.24
C ASP A 770 31.42 20.87 1.14
N THR A 771 30.36 21.54 1.60
CA THR A 771 29.21 20.95 2.29
C THR A 771 27.96 20.89 1.42
N SER A 772 27.92 21.55 0.27
CA SER A 772 26.77 21.51 -0.64
C SER A 772 26.52 20.11 -1.19
N VAL A 773 25.29 19.61 -1.04
CA VAL A 773 24.83 18.30 -1.51
C VAL A 773 23.42 18.37 -2.08
N VAL A 774 23.14 17.51 -3.06
CA VAL A 774 21.81 17.30 -3.63
C VAL A 774 21.53 15.81 -3.69
N PHE A 775 20.44 15.38 -3.07
CA PHE A 775 19.92 14.04 -3.19
C PHE A 775 18.88 13.98 -4.31
N VAL A 776 18.96 12.94 -5.14
CA VAL A 776 18.04 12.69 -6.25
C VAL A 776 17.40 11.33 -6.06
N LEU A 777 16.08 11.30 -6.03
CA LEU A 777 15.26 10.09 -6.01
C LEU A 777 14.55 9.97 -7.37
N PRO A 778 15.00 9.08 -8.26
CA PRO A 778 14.38 8.92 -9.56
C PRO A 778 12.94 8.40 -9.46
N LYS A 779 12.12 8.78 -10.43
CA LYS A 779 10.74 8.27 -10.59
C LYS A 779 10.72 6.74 -10.52
N GLY A 780 9.78 6.19 -9.76
CA GLY A 780 9.61 4.73 -9.63
C GLY A 780 10.73 4.00 -8.88
N ARG A 781 11.64 4.72 -8.21
CA ARG A 781 12.71 4.15 -7.36
C ARG A 781 12.46 4.34 -5.86
N TYR A 782 11.27 4.79 -5.49
CA TYR A 782 10.84 4.97 -4.10
C TYR A 782 9.35 4.61 -3.95
N LEU A 783 8.89 4.39 -2.73
CA LEU A 783 7.56 3.89 -2.39
C LEU A 783 6.83 4.76 -1.35
N ARG A 784 7.56 5.45 -0.47
CA ARG A 784 6.98 6.08 0.73
C ARG A 784 6.95 7.61 0.71
N ALA A 785 7.08 8.24 -0.46
CA ALA A 785 6.89 9.69 -0.55
C ALA A 785 5.40 10.03 -0.51
N THR A 786 5.05 11.01 0.31
CA THR A 786 3.69 11.56 0.39
C THR A 786 3.69 13.01 -0.11
N PRO A 787 3.00 13.33 -1.22
CA PRO A 787 2.84 14.71 -1.69
C PRO A 787 1.97 15.50 -0.71
N ILE A 788 2.44 16.65 -0.22
CA ILE A 788 1.72 17.46 0.79
C ILE A 788 1.54 18.92 0.40
N ALA A 789 2.02 19.35 -0.77
CA ALA A 789 1.95 20.74 -1.19
C ALA A 789 0.54 21.35 -1.13
N PRO A 790 -0.56 20.62 -1.47
CA PRO A 790 -1.91 21.19 -1.33
C PRO A 790 -2.31 21.57 0.09
N PHE A 791 -1.72 20.96 1.12
CA PHE A 791 -1.98 21.27 2.53
C PHE A 791 -0.94 22.22 3.14
N SER A 792 0.10 22.57 2.39
CA SER A 792 1.27 23.27 2.90
C SER A 792 1.01 24.77 3.07
N ALA A 793 1.70 25.39 4.03
CA ALA A 793 1.80 26.85 4.12
C ALA A 793 2.67 27.44 3.00
N SER A 794 3.53 26.62 2.40
CA SER A 794 4.42 26.94 1.28
C SER A 794 4.20 25.94 0.13
N PRO A 795 3.04 26.00 -0.55
CA PRO A 795 2.73 25.10 -1.66
C PRO A 795 3.72 25.22 -2.83
N GLU A 796 4.43 26.35 -2.93
CA GLU A 796 5.44 26.63 -3.95
C GLU A 796 6.66 25.70 -3.89
N GLU A 797 6.94 25.12 -2.72
CA GLU A 797 8.02 24.14 -2.58
C GLU A 797 7.70 22.82 -3.26
N ALA A 798 6.43 22.58 -3.63
CA ALA A 798 5.98 21.32 -4.22
C ALA A 798 6.44 20.09 -3.40
N GLU A 799 6.27 20.20 -2.08
CA GLU A 799 6.87 19.30 -1.11
C GLU A 799 6.24 17.90 -1.14
N SER A 800 7.10 16.88 -1.09
CA SER A 800 6.76 15.50 -0.78
C SER A 800 7.64 15.01 0.37
N ILE A 801 7.04 14.42 1.41
CA ILE A 801 7.77 14.04 2.61
C ILE A 801 7.90 12.52 2.75
N PHE A 802 8.96 12.12 3.44
CA PHE A 802 9.15 10.77 3.97
C PHE A 802 9.11 10.85 5.49
N LEU A 803 8.22 10.07 6.11
CA LEU A 803 8.24 9.85 7.56
C LEU A 803 9.53 9.10 7.96
N PRO A 804 10.00 9.22 9.22
CA PRO A 804 11.20 8.52 9.69
C PRO A 804 11.12 7.01 9.46
N GLY A 805 12.27 6.38 9.20
CA GLY A 805 12.35 4.93 8.98
C GLY A 805 12.33 4.47 7.53
N CYS A 806 12.59 5.38 6.59
CA CYS A 806 12.86 5.06 5.19
C CYS A 806 14.36 4.80 4.97
N TYR A 807 14.68 3.73 4.24
CA TYR A 807 16.05 3.35 3.92
C TYR A 807 16.34 3.63 2.45
N PHE A 808 17.49 4.21 2.16
CA PHE A 808 17.87 4.63 0.82
C PHE A 808 19.25 4.06 0.49
N GLN A 809 19.32 3.13 -0.46
CA GLN A 809 20.59 2.68 -1.01
C GLN A 809 21.14 3.74 -1.95
N ILE A 810 22.45 3.97 -1.89
CA ILE A 810 23.14 4.91 -2.76
C ILE A 810 23.50 4.20 -4.08
N ASP A 811 22.93 4.69 -5.18
CA ASP A 811 23.19 4.19 -6.53
C ASP A 811 24.43 4.85 -7.15
N SER A 812 24.61 6.15 -6.92
CA SER A 812 25.77 6.89 -7.43
C SER A 812 26.13 8.10 -6.57
N ILE A 813 27.42 8.44 -6.59
CA ILE A 813 28.00 9.62 -5.94
C ILE A 813 28.84 10.35 -6.98
N GLU A 814 28.42 11.57 -7.32
CA GLU A 814 29.06 12.40 -8.34
C GLU A 814 29.32 13.79 -7.79
N GLU A 815 30.47 14.38 -8.09
CA GLU A 815 30.68 15.81 -7.90
C GLU A 815 30.25 16.54 -9.17
N VAL A 816 29.21 17.35 -9.09
CA VAL A 816 28.76 18.18 -10.22
C VAL A 816 29.31 19.58 -10.04
N SER A 817 30.04 20.06 -11.05
CA SER A 817 30.63 21.42 -11.05
C SER A 817 30.18 22.20 -12.27
N GLY A 818 29.66 23.40 -12.04
CA GLY A 818 29.34 24.39 -13.07
C GLY A 818 30.16 25.68 -12.89
N GLU A 819 29.78 26.75 -13.58
CA GLU A 819 30.50 28.03 -13.52
C GLU A 819 30.43 28.71 -12.14
N PHE A 820 29.32 28.52 -11.40
CA PHE A 820 29.04 29.21 -10.14
C PHE A 820 28.70 28.27 -8.98
N TYR A 821 28.71 26.95 -9.18
CA TYR A 821 28.36 25.97 -8.16
C TYR A 821 29.27 24.73 -8.20
N ARG A 822 29.38 24.08 -7.04
CA ARG A 822 30.00 22.76 -6.89
C ARG A 822 29.23 21.99 -5.82
N ILE A 823 28.60 20.88 -6.22
CA ILE A 823 27.74 20.09 -5.34
C ILE A 823 28.12 18.61 -5.38
N MET A 824 27.84 17.88 -4.30
CA MET A 824 27.76 16.42 -4.36
C MET A 824 26.35 16.00 -4.76
N LYS A 825 26.19 15.34 -5.91
CA LYS A 825 24.94 14.70 -6.32
C LYS A 825 24.96 13.25 -5.85
N ILE A 826 23.96 12.88 -5.05
CA ILE A 826 23.78 11.53 -4.52
C ILE A 826 22.47 10.98 -5.09
N GLN A 827 22.57 9.98 -5.96
CA GLN A 827 21.38 9.30 -6.46
C GLN A 827 21.00 8.15 -5.53
N LEU A 828 19.73 8.08 -5.18
CA LEU A 828 19.20 7.16 -4.20
C LEU A 828 18.11 6.26 -4.80
N GLN A 829 17.99 5.06 -4.25
CA GLN A 829 16.85 4.17 -4.42
C GLN A 829 16.36 3.73 -3.04
N GLU A 830 15.05 3.78 -2.82
CA GLU A 830 14.46 3.28 -1.58
C GLU A 830 14.57 1.75 -1.51
N VAL A 831 14.96 1.25 -0.34
CA VAL A 831 15.03 -0.18 -0.02
C VAL A 831 14.26 -0.47 1.26
N ASP A 832 13.89 -1.73 1.45
CA ASP A 832 13.02 -2.10 2.58
C ASP A 832 13.72 -2.17 3.92
N ARG A 833 15.01 -2.51 3.88
CA ARG A 833 15.81 -2.79 5.06
C ARG A 833 17.28 -2.49 4.77
N PRO A 834 18.09 -2.28 5.81
CA PRO A 834 19.54 -2.23 5.65
C PRO A 834 20.06 -3.49 4.95
N VAL A 835 20.95 -3.31 3.98
CA VAL A 835 21.57 -4.44 3.27
C VAL A 835 22.54 -5.12 4.22
N GLN A 836 22.42 -6.45 4.37
CA GLN A 836 23.26 -7.20 5.30
C GLN A 836 24.74 -7.06 4.92
N GLY A 837 25.57 -6.64 5.88
CA GLY A 837 27.00 -6.39 5.68
C GLY A 837 27.34 -4.99 5.14
N ARG A 838 26.35 -4.11 4.92
CA ARG A 838 26.55 -2.69 4.60
C ARG A 838 26.34 -1.83 5.85
N ALA A 839 27.07 -0.74 5.93
CA ALA A 839 26.91 0.22 7.01
C ALA A 839 25.63 1.05 6.79
N LEU A 840 24.95 1.37 7.89
CA LEU A 840 23.74 2.17 7.93
C LEU A 840 24.06 3.54 8.52
N TYR A 841 23.77 4.60 7.78
CA TYR A 841 24.08 5.97 8.18
C TYR A 841 22.82 6.83 8.25
N ASP A 842 22.74 7.73 9.23
CA ASP A 842 21.71 8.76 9.26
C ASP A 842 21.90 9.72 8.08
N MET A 843 20.85 9.90 7.26
CA MET A 843 20.90 10.67 6.02
C MET A 843 21.27 12.13 6.25
N ARG A 844 20.88 12.70 7.41
CA ARG A 844 21.16 14.09 7.75
C ARG A 844 22.62 14.26 8.17
N THR A 845 23.07 13.51 9.17
CA THR A 845 24.38 13.71 9.81
C THR A 845 25.52 12.94 9.13
N GLY A 846 25.23 11.85 8.43
CA GLY A 846 26.22 10.90 7.93
C GLY A 846 26.86 10.04 9.03
N GLU A 847 26.34 10.09 10.26
CA GLU A 847 26.81 9.25 11.38
C GLU A 847 26.19 7.85 11.32
N PRO A 848 26.87 6.81 11.85
CA PRO A 848 26.28 5.48 11.97
C PRO A 848 24.97 5.50 12.75
N PHE A 849 23.94 4.87 12.21
CA PHE A 849 22.63 4.81 12.84
C PHE A 849 22.37 3.45 13.47
N THR A 850 21.87 3.44 14.71
CA THR A 850 21.25 2.27 15.32
C THR A 850 19.91 2.63 15.93
N ARG A 851 18.97 1.69 15.86
CA ARG A 851 17.64 1.82 16.45
C ARG A 851 17.72 2.05 17.96
N GLU A 852 18.63 1.34 18.62
CA GLU A 852 18.80 1.37 20.08
C GLU A 852 19.25 2.76 20.54
N GLN A 853 20.21 3.37 19.84
CA GLN A 853 20.64 4.73 20.11
C GLN A 853 19.53 5.74 19.84
N TYR A 854 18.78 5.57 18.75
CA TYR A 854 17.64 6.42 18.44
C TYR A 854 16.54 6.33 19.51
N ALA A 855 16.24 5.12 19.99
CA ALA A 855 15.27 4.90 21.07
C ALA A 855 15.68 5.56 22.38
N LEU A 856 16.97 5.42 22.75
CA LEU A 856 17.53 6.06 23.93
C LEU A 856 17.45 7.59 23.84
N LYS A 857 17.70 8.13 22.64
CA LYS A 857 17.66 9.56 22.35
C LYS A 857 16.25 10.16 22.55
N LEU A 858 15.20 9.48 22.08
CA LEU A 858 13.82 9.98 22.20
C LEU A 858 13.18 9.72 23.57
N GLY A 859 13.74 8.81 24.37
CA GLY A 859 13.24 8.47 25.70
C GLY A 859 12.09 7.45 25.68
N ALA A 860 11.75 6.96 26.87
CA ALA A 860 10.78 5.86 27.04
C ALA A 860 9.35 6.21 26.60
N ASP A 861 8.95 7.47 26.78
CA ASP A 861 7.61 7.96 26.41
C ASP A 861 7.40 7.96 24.89
N ALA A 862 8.47 8.02 24.10
CA ALA A 862 8.44 7.97 22.65
C ALA A 862 8.55 6.54 22.09
N LYS A 863 8.48 5.50 22.93
CA LYS A 863 8.58 4.11 22.47
C LYS A 863 7.58 3.78 21.37
N GLY A 864 6.34 4.31 21.47
CA GLY A 864 5.33 4.16 20.42
C GLY A 864 5.81 4.67 19.06
N LEU A 865 6.37 5.88 19.00
CA LEU A 865 6.96 6.47 17.80
C LEU A 865 8.17 5.69 17.28
N VAL A 866 9.03 5.20 18.17
CA VAL A 866 10.20 4.41 17.77
C VAL A 866 9.78 3.06 17.21
N ASP A 867 8.85 2.37 17.84
CA ASP A 867 8.31 1.10 17.36
C ASP A 867 7.56 1.28 16.03
N ARG A 868 6.93 2.45 15.85
CA ARG A 868 6.28 2.92 14.62
C ARG A 868 7.26 3.15 13.48
N PHE A 869 8.22 4.04 13.65
CA PHE A 869 9.17 4.38 12.58
C PHE A 869 10.24 3.30 12.36
N PHE A 870 10.66 2.62 13.42
CA PHE A 870 11.72 1.61 13.42
C PHE A 870 11.27 0.36 14.19
N PRO A 871 10.47 -0.55 13.62
CA PRO A 871 9.99 -1.73 14.35
C PRO A 871 11.12 -2.73 14.71
N GLN A 872 11.10 -3.29 15.94
CA GLN A 872 12.17 -4.15 16.50
C GLN A 872 12.42 -5.44 15.71
N LYS A 873 11.34 -6.12 15.34
CA LYS A 873 11.38 -7.04 14.22
C LYS A 873 11.04 -6.14 13.06
N PRO A 874 11.95 -5.86 12.10
CA PRO A 874 11.55 -5.17 10.90
C PRO A 874 10.35 -5.94 10.39
N LEU A 875 9.17 -5.33 10.50
CA LEU A 875 7.96 -5.95 9.99
C LEU A 875 8.31 -6.28 8.56
N THR A 876 8.21 -7.56 8.24
CA THR A 876 8.51 -8.16 6.95
C THR A 876 7.59 -7.65 5.83
N ASP A 877 6.86 -6.56 6.09
CA ASP A 877 5.62 -6.15 5.47
C ASP A 877 5.78 -4.65 5.18
N LEU A 878 5.85 -4.31 3.90
CA LEU A 878 5.52 -2.96 3.37
C LEU A 878 4.18 -2.41 3.88
N PHE A 879 3.38 -3.31 4.43
CA PHE A 879 1.98 -3.11 4.66
C PHE A 879 1.72 -2.52 6.04
N SER A 880 2.58 -2.68 7.04
CA SER A 880 2.34 -1.95 8.28
C SER A 880 2.57 -0.47 8.03
N PRO A 881 1.56 0.39 8.21
CA PRO A 881 1.84 1.73 8.70
C PRO A 881 2.88 1.58 9.80
N HIS A 882 3.89 2.42 9.68
CA HIS A 882 4.44 3.11 10.81
C HIS A 882 3.42 3.10 11.96
#